data_AF-A0A819IZ47-F1
#
_entry.id   AF-A0A819IZ47-F1
#
_cell.length_a   1.000
_cell.length_b   1.000
_cell.length_c   1.000
_cell.angle_alpha   90.00
_cell.angle_beta   90.00
_cell.angle_gamma   90.00
#
_symmetry.space_group_name_H-M   'P 1'
#
loop_
_entity.id
_entity.type
_entity.pdbx_description
1 polymer ?
#
loop_
_entity_poly.entity_id
_entity_poly.type
_entity_poly.pdbx_seq_one_letter_code
_entity_poly.pdbx_strand_id
1 'polypeptide(L)'
;MEKQKTFQQKQRQWRQNQRKHHLNKKLNNLPKFTPGQSYEIIFINYMTAFFVLLNLIKRARTTKYFTIDTETDDISGRPALIQLQLIHLENNNNFKEEEAIKSTIIIFEMCRLRSETFNIHPRAQELFDVIFHPSNIFLTWGNEDNEMLKFQNYEFVHSLPLTSLHIINVQGKFKNWYNSTYTHRPYKNPGDAWSLQMAISTIYKQFLDKSWTRSNWGQGLDIRLYLNLEFNAINYNVKSSLTDEEEQTRLKLVNYAIDDCLAVTKLAFQIGPYLPIKEINRCDDIFHEHDDDVDEDQDPYVAFDNFYQDFHTKADEDDELLQLLTAYDDKNTEEEQQQRQLSQRLSQLKTTTDEHIDTESTITIVPATTSKKRSSITPATSNYQMATKKTKTNDNETEYNDDDGDAELPRFLSRTKDIFQETMKPLLDKLSKPIDIEILRTMALYKFRIAVDDLNTFLWTAYLHSGQGKLQVSKQPTTTTTTRNISLWPSTVKELIKKTRYKSDDINVVNDNTFEDFVRAMLRDFAGHNRSRSNEIKIQKQILANSFTLEMEEAIDKFVEQHGTAFHRADTEEQIAIVEYEYEDRLIDFEFYDQTPYREQVVVFQNISERKYEKETAKMSVAILKQRLLYNHLPDSFETIHLPEPVSLETIQNNTMRQRLTEQYNKILQRTKADMFTMYIATEQAKADECVKEFDRDYAEMKETQSTGSPHKRLTPTMLQLLRKRVQNINKHLIHLFNLKTRFFDKAPTVKN
;
A
#
# COMPACT_ATOMS: atom_id res chain seq x y z
N MET A 1 5.69 35.48 -17.84
CA MET A 1 6.11 36.81 -17.37
C MET A 1 5.15 37.29 -16.29
N GLU A 2 5.49 37.16 -15.01
CA GLU A 2 4.68 37.76 -13.93
C GLU A 2 4.78 39.29 -14.00
N LYS A 3 3.63 39.97 -14.06
CA LYS A 3 3.58 41.43 -13.96
C LYS A 3 4.05 41.83 -12.56
N GLN A 4 5.17 42.55 -12.46
CA GLN A 4 5.64 43.09 -11.19
C GLN A 4 4.53 43.90 -10.52
N LYS A 5 4.16 43.51 -9.30
CA LYS A 5 3.18 44.24 -8.50
C LYS A 5 3.61 45.69 -8.34
N THR A 6 2.70 46.63 -8.60
CA THR A 6 2.96 48.05 -8.43
C THR A 6 3.29 48.36 -6.97
N PHE A 7 4.06 49.42 -6.71
CA PHE A 7 4.39 49.85 -5.35
C PHE A 7 3.13 50.02 -4.48
N GLN A 8 2.04 50.54 -5.06
CA GLN A 8 0.75 50.70 -4.38
C GLN A 8 0.13 49.35 -3.98
N GLN A 9 0.23 48.32 -4.83
CA GLN A 9 -0.25 46.97 -4.50
C GLN A 9 0.57 46.36 -3.35
N LYS A 10 1.90 46.52 -3.37
CA LYS A 10 2.78 46.07 -2.28
C LYS A 10 2.43 46.76 -0.96
N GLN A 11 2.19 48.08 -0.98
CA GLN A 11 1.81 48.84 0.21
C GLN A 11 0.42 48.44 0.76
N ARG A 12 -0.56 48.21 -0.11
CA ARG A 12 -1.89 47.70 0.29
C ARG A 12 -1.78 46.31 0.92
N GLN A 13 -1.02 45.41 0.30
CA GLN A 13 -0.79 44.06 0.81
C GLN A 13 -0.10 44.09 2.18
N TRP A 14 0.92 44.94 2.35
CA TRP A 14 1.60 45.11 3.64
C TRP A 14 0.65 45.60 4.75
N ARG A 15 -0.20 46.60 4.47
CA ARG A 15 -1.20 47.08 5.44
C ARG A 15 -2.23 46.02 5.80
N GLN A 16 -2.67 45.20 4.84
CA GLN A 16 -3.55 44.07 5.11
C GLN A 16 -2.89 43.04 6.02
N ASN A 17 -1.62 42.71 5.78
CA ASN A 17 -0.86 41.78 6.62
C ASN A 17 -0.69 42.30 8.06
N GLN A 18 -0.40 43.59 8.24
CA GLN A 18 -0.30 44.21 9.56
C GLN A 18 -1.64 44.11 10.33
N ARG A 19 -2.77 44.30 9.65
CA ARG A 19 -4.09 44.13 10.24
C ARG A 19 -4.34 42.67 10.65
N LYS A 20 -3.98 41.70 9.80
CA LYS A 20 -4.07 40.26 10.13
C LYS A 20 -3.22 39.91 11.35
N HIS A 21 -1.97 40.38 11.40
CA HIS A 21 -1.08 40.15 12.53
C HIS A 21 -1.61 40.76 13.83
N HIS A 22 -2.11 41.99 13.78
CA HIS A 22 -2.72 42.64 14.95
C HIS A 22 -3.98 41.90 15.41
N LEU A 23 -4.81 41.42 14.47
CA LEU A 23 -5.98 40.61 14.78
C LEU A 23 -5.59 39.29 15.47
N ASN A 24 -4.61 38.56 14.92
CA ASN A 24 -4.06 37.36 15.54
C ASN A 24 -3.62 37.63 16.99
N LYS A 25 -2.84 38.68 17.20
CA LYS A 25 -2.37 39.06 18.54
C LYS A 25 -3.52 39.39 19.50
N LYS A 26 -4.57 40.04 19.02
CA LYS A 26 -5.75 40.38 19.82
C LYS A 26 -6.56 39.14 20.20
N LEU A 27 -6.70 38.19 19.27
CA LEU A 27 -7.52 36.99 19.47
C LEU A 27 -6.77 35.86 20.18
N ASN A 28 -5.44 35.92 20.29
CA ASN A 28 -4.61 34.91 20.96
C ASN A 28 -4.93 34.74 22.47
N ASN A 29 -5.72 35.64 23.06
CA ASN A 29 -6.22 35.48 24.43
C ASN A 29 -7.44 34.55 24.53
N LEU A 30 -8.03 34.14 23.41
CA LEU A 30 -9.12 33.17 23.38
C LEU A 30 -8.55 31.74 23.48
N PRO A 31 -9.33 30.76 23.99
CA PRO A 31 -8.97 29.35 23.92
C PRO A 31 -8.62 28.93 22.50
N LYS A 32 -7.60 28.09 22.32
CA LYS A 32 -7.24 27.55 21.00
C LYS A 32 -8.43 26.84 20.36
N PHE A 33 -8.51 26.89 19.03
CA PHE A 33 -9.48 26.13 18.27
C PHE A 33 -9.42 24.65 18.67
N THR A 34 -10.59 24.08 18.92
CA THR A 34 -10.73 22.65 19.15
C THR A 34 -11.59 22.07 18.04
N PRO A 35 -11.07 21.06 17.32
CA PRO A 35 -11.86 20.23 16.42
C PRO A 35 -13.12 19.74 17.12
N GLY A 36 -14.26 19.82 16.44
CA GLY A 36 -15.52 19.26 16.96
C GLY A 36 -15.64 17.75 16.78
N GLN A 37 -14.64 17.12 16.15
CA GLN A 37 -14.75 15.77 15.61
C GLN A 37 -13.39 15.06 15.66
N SER A 38 -13.41 13.72 15.66
CA SER A 38 -12.19 12.92 15.60
C SER A 38 -11.67 12.85 14.18
N TYR A 39 -10.35 12.79 14.01
CA TYR A 39 -9.77 12.69 12.69
C TYR A 39 -8.46 11.90 12.68
N GLU A 40 -8.17 11.32 11.52
CA GLU A 40 -6.85 10.79 11.17
C GLU A 40 -6.18 11.71 10.15
N ILE A 41 -4.84 11.73 10.13
CA ILE A 41 -4.06 12.55 9.19
C ILE A 41 -3.28 11.59 8.28
N ILE A 42 -3.36 11.82 6.97
CA ILE A 42 -2.61 11.07 5.97
C ILE A 42 -1.89 12.04 5.05
N PHE A 43 -0.57 11.90 4.97
CA PHE A 43 0.26 12.64 4.03
C PHE A 43 0.38 11.86 2.72
N ILE A 44 0.16 12.57 1.61
CA ILE A 44 0.35 12.05 0.25
C ILE A 44 1.57 12.73 -0.36
N ASN A 45 2.62 11.95 -0.58
CA ASN A 45 3.90 12.33 -1.16
C ASN A 45 4.56 11.11 -1.83
N TYR A 46 5.77 11.26 -2.37
CA TYR A 46 6.48 10.17 -3.06
C TYR A 46 6.79 8.94 -2.19
N MET A 47 6.69 9.03 -0.86
CA MET A 47 6.90 7.90 0.07
C MET A 47 5.60 7.25 0.52
N THR A 48 4.44 7.72 0.06
CA THR A 48 3.15 7.16 0.46
C THR A 48 3.04 5.73 -0.06
N ALA A 49 2.86 4.78 0.85
CA ALA A 49 2.73 3.37 0.49
C ALA A 49 1.48 3.10 -0.34
N PHE A 50 1.59 2.18 -1.30
CA PHE A 50 0.52 1.81 -2.23
C PHE A 50 -0.80 1.43 -1.54
N PHE A 51 -0.74 0.65 -0.46
CA PHE A 51 -1.95 0.23 0.29
C PHE A 51 -2.64 1.41 1.01
N VAL A 52 -1.91 2.47 1.36
CA VAL A 52 -2.50 3.68 1.94
C VAL A 52 -3.38 4.36 0.90
N LEU A 53 -2.91 4.46 -0.34
CA LEU A 53 -3.69 4.99 -1.47
C LEU A 53 -4.93 4.14 -1.76
N LEU A 54 -4.80 2.81 -1.82
CA LEU A 54 -5.96 1.92 -2.01
C LEU A 54 -7.03 2.09 -0.91
N ASN A 55 -6.60 2.15 0.34
CA ASN A 55 -7.52 2.36 1.46
C ASN A 55 -8.19 3.74 1.39
N LEU A 56 -7.45 4.78 0.97
CA LEU A 56 -7.99 6.11 0.77
C LEU A 56 -8.98 6.18 -0.38
N ILE A 57 -8.69 5.55 -1.52
CA ILE A 57 -9.60 5.47 -2.67
C ILE A 57 -10.92 4.83 -2.23
N LYS A 58 -10.85 3.71 -1.49
CA LYS A 58 -12.05 3.05 -0.96
C LYS A 58 -12.88 3.99 -0.08
N ARG A 59 -12.23 4.76 0.81
CA ARG A 59 -12.91 5.74 1.67
C ARG A 59 -13.51 6.88 0.86
N ALA A 60 -12.73 7.46 -0.06
CA ALA A 60 -13.16 8.56 -0.92
C ALA A 60 -14.36 8.18 -1.78
N ARG A 61 -14.43 6.94 -2.30
CA ARG A 61 -15.61 6.43 -3.05
C ARG A 61 -16.90 6.44 -2.23
N THR A 62 -16.80 6.29 -0.91
CA THR A 62 -17.95 6.33 0.00
C THR A 62 -18.20 7.72 0.61
N THR A 63 -17.32 8.69 0.34
CA THR A 63 -17.42 10.04 0.89
C THR A 63 -18.03 10.98 -0.15
N LYS A 64 -19.12 11.68 0.21
CA LYS A 64 -19.76 12.67 -0.67
C LYS A 64 -19.31 14.11 -0.39
N TYR A 65 -18.90 14.41 0.84
CA TYR A 65 -18.61 15.76 1.29
C TYR A 65 -17.13 15.93 1.59
N PHE A 66 -16.56 16.97 1.02
CA PHE A 66 -15.16 17.30 1.16
C PHE A 66 -15.01 18.73 1.60
N THR A 67 -14.04 19.02 2.46
CA THR A 67 -13.55 20.38 2.66
C THR A 67 -12.18 20.47 2.01
N ILE A 68 -11.92 21.54 1.27
CA ILE A 68 -10.65 21.74 0.57
C ILE A 68 -10.06 23.12 0.89
N ASP A 69 -8.75 23.18 1.02
CA ASP A 69 -7.98 24.42 1.07
C ASP A 69 -6.65 24.21 0.35
N THR A 70 -6.02 25.30 -0.10
CA THR A 70 -4.77 25.22 -0.85
C THR A 70 -3.75 26.25 -0.40
N GLU A 71 -2.48 25.84 -0.38
CA GLU A 71 -1.38 26.72 -0.04
C GLU A 71 -0.37 26.82 -1.19
N THR A 72 0.06 28.04 -1.47
CA THR A 72 1.14 28.34 -2.41
C THR A 72 2.40 28.64 -1.60
N ASP A 73 3.54 28.10 -2.02
CA ASP A 73 4.80 28.41 -1.39
C ASP A 73 5.19 29.86 -1.68
N ASP A 74 5.33 30.66 -0.62
CA ASP A 74 5.55 32.11 -0.72
C ASP A 74 6.91 32.46 -1.35
N ILE A 75 7.89 31.54 -1.30
CA ILE A 75 9.25 31.74 -1.80
C ILE A 75 9.31 31.44 -3.30
N SER A 76 8.82 30.28 -3.71
CA SER A 76 8.87 29.81 -5.10
C SER A 76 7.68 30.27 -5.93
N GLY A 77 6.59 30.72 -5.29
CA GLY A 77 5.32 31.01 -5.93
C GLY A 77 4.61 29.77 -6.48
N ARG A 78 5.11 28.56 -6.18
CA ARG A 78 4.58 27.31 -6.70
C ARG A 78 3.47 26.77 -5.80
N PRO A 79 2.44 26.13 -6.38
CA PRO A 79 1.48 25.35 -5.61
C PRO A 79 2.19 24.31 -4.74
N ALA A 80 1.92 24.32 -3.44
CA ALA A 80 2.71 23.57 -2.47
C ALA A 80 1.91 22.49 -1.77
N LEU A 81 0.69 22.81 -1.34
CA LEU A 81 -0.18 21.90 -0.61
C LEU A 81 -1.62 21.97 -1.11
N ILE A 82 -2.26 20.81 -1.16
CA ILE A 82 -3.72 20.70 -1.16
C ILE A 82 -4.09 20.03 0.17
N GLN A 83 -4.89 20.73 0.97
CA GLN A 83 -5.42 20.23 2.23
C GLN A 83 -6.84 19.80 1.99
N LEU A 84 -7.17 18.57 2.33
CA LEU A 84 -8.45 18.00 1.99
C LEU A 84 -8.98 17.16 3.14
N GLN A 85 -10.25 17.33 3.44
CA GLN A 85 -10.93 16.58 4.49
C GLN A 85 -12.03 15.73 3.87
N LEU A 86 -11.98 14.42 4.06
CA LEU A 86 -13.11 13.52 3.84
C LEU A 86 -14.02 13.57 5.07
N ILE A 87 -15.27 13.97 4.87
CA ILE A 87 -16.28 14.03 5.94
C ILE A 87 -17.09 12.74 5.89
N HIS A 88 -16.81 11.81 6.81
CA HIS A 88 -17.55 10.54 6.89
C HIS A 88 -18.85 10.78 7.64
N LEU A 89 -19.95 10.88 6.90
CA LEU A 89 -21.29 10.88 7.48
C LEU A 89 -21.72 9.43 7.66
N GLU A 90 -21.96 9.00 8.90
CA GLU A 90 -22.63 7.73 9.15
C GLU A 90 -24.08 7.82 8.63
N ASN A 91 -24.66 6.70 8.19
CA ASN A 91 -25.92 6.59 7.43
C ASN A 91 -27.18 7.20 8.09
N ASN A 92 -27.06 7.91 9.21
CA ASN A 92 -28.12 8.71 9.78
C ASN A 92 -28.21 10.05 9.03
N ASN A 93 -29.18 10.15 8.12
CA ASN A 93 -29.55 11.34 7.33
C ASN A 93 -29.93 12.59 8.16
N ASN A 94 -29.69 12.61 9.47
CA ASN A 94 -29.97 13.72 10.37
C ASN A 94 -28.68 14.44 10.77
N PHE A 95 -28.41 15.55 10.11
CA PHE A 95 -27.34 16.54 10.37
C PHE A 95 -27.41 17.22 11.77
N LYS A 96 -28.05 16.63 12.77
CA LYS A 96 -28.53 17.36 13.97
C LYS A 96 -27.88 17.01 15.30
N GLU A 97 -27.06 15.97 15.44
CA GLU A 97 -26.43 15.69 16.72
C GLU A 97 -24.92 15.47 16.58
N GLU A 98 -24.19 15.99 17.58
CA GLU A 98 -22.73 15.98 17.74
C GLU A 98 -22.15 14.56 17.94
N GLU A 99 -22.80 13.53 17.40
CA GLU A 99 -22.25 12.18 17.34
C GLU A 99 -20.98 12.19 16.51
N ALA A 100 -20.02 11.36 16.93
CA ALA A 100 -18.61 11.47 16.59
C ALA A 100 -18.35 11.30 15.08
N ILE A 101 -18.48 12.39 14.32
CA ILE A 101 -18.05 12.44 12.94
C ILE A 101 -16.57 12.06 12.94
N LYS A 102 -16.26 11.01 12.18
CA LYS A 102 -14.87 10.68 11.89
C LYS A 102 -14.51 11.39 10.60
N SER A 103 -13.34 12.01 10.56
CA SER A 103 -12.83 12.61 9.31
C SER A 103 -11.45 12.06 8.98
N THR A 104 -11.14 12.03 7.68
CA THR A 104 -9.79 11.76 7.21
C THR A 104 -9.25 13.05 6.62
N ILE A 105 -8.19 13.60 7.22
CA ILE A 105 -7.46 14.75 6.69
C ILE A 105 -6.34 14.23 5.80
N ILE A 106 -6.35 14.64 4.54
CA ILE A 106 -5.37 14.32 3.53
C ILE A 106 -4.57 15.60 3.24
N ILE A 107 -3.25 15.50 3.34
CA ILE A 107 -2.34 16.59 2.99
C ILE A 107 -1.53 16.13 1.78
N PHE A 108 -1.85 16.67 0.61
CA PHE A 108 -1.08 16.44 -0.62
C PHE A 108 0.10 17.40 -0.68
N GLU A 109 1.31 16.85 -0.64
CA GLU A 109 2.54 17.62 -0.76
C GLU A 109 2.95 17.73 -2.22
N MET A 110 2.35 18.68 -2.94
CA MET A 110 2.45 18.78 -4.40
C MET A 110 3.90 18.96 -4.90
N CYS A 111 4.76 19.64 -4.14
CA CYS A 111 6.19 19.75 -4.45
C CYS A 111 6.97 18.42 -4.29
N ARG A 112 6.34 17.42 -3.68
CA ARG A 112 6.91 16.10 -3.36
C ARG A 112 6.17 14.96 -4.06
N LEU A 113 5.02 15.19 -4.70
CA LEU A 113 4.47 14.31 -5.74
C LEU A 113 5.17 14.63 -7.06
N ARG A 114 6.32 13.99 -7.36
CA ARG A 114 6.93 14.08 -8.70
C ARG A 114 6.40 12.96 -9.58
N SER A 115 6.14 13.27 -10.84
CA SER A 115 5.28 12.46 -11.69
C SER A 115 5.95 11.37 -12.51
N GLU A 116 7.27 11.44 -12.71
CA GLU A 116 7.88 10.67 -13.80
C GLU A 116 8.44 9.29 -13.37
N THR A 117 8.54 8.97 -12.06
CA THR A 117 9.36 7.82 -11.61
C THR A 117 8.73 6.90 -10.56
N PHE A 118 7.43 7.02 -10.25
CA PHE A 118 6.87 6.27 -9.12
C PHE A 118 5.58 5.49 -9.44
N ASN A 119 5.57 4.22 -9.03
CA ASN A 119 4.43 3.29 -9.06
C ASN A 119 3.17 3.79 -8.31
N ILE A 120 3.28 4.87 -7.53
CA ILE A 120 2.16 5.48 -6.82
C ILE A 120 1.32 6.39 -7.72
N HIS A 121 1.87 6.85 -8.85
CA HIS A 121 1.24 7.88 -9.68
C HIS A 121 -0.15 7.46 -10.19
N PRO A 122 -0.36 6.27 -10.78
CA PRO A 122 -1.69 5.88 -11.26
C PRO A 122 -2.74 5.84 -10.14
N ARG A 123 -2.35 5.44 -8.92
CA ARG A 123 -3.26 5.39 -7.77
C ARG A 123 -3.48 6.77 -7.15
N ALA A 124 -2.49 7.65 -7.17
CA ALA A 124 -2.68 9.03 -6.81
C ALA A 124 -3.66 9.69 -7.78
N GLN A 125 -3.51 9.48 -9.09
CA GLN A 125 -4.46 9.95 -10.11
C GLN A 125 -5.87 9.41 -9.85
N GLU A 126 -6.01 8.09 -9.67
CA GLU A 126 -7.32 7.48 -9.35
C GLU A 126 -7.94 8.09 -8.08
N LEU A 127 -7.14 8.36 -7.05
CA LEU A 127 -7.62 9.03 -5.84
C LEU A 127 -8.12 10.45 -6.14
N PHE A 128 -7.40 11.22 -6.97
CA PHE A 128 -7.86 12.54 -7.43
C PHE A 128 -9.16 12.41 -8.24
N ASP A 129 -9.25 11.49 -9.19
CA ASP A 129 -10.45 11.29 -10.01
C ASP A 129 -11.68 10.95 -9.15
N VAL A 130 -11.51 10.10 -8.14
CA VAL A 130 -12.57 9.75 -7.18
C VAL A 130 -12.96 10.94 -6.30
N ILE A 131 -12.00 11.68 -5.77
CA ILE A 131 -12.26 12.83 -4.89
C ILE A 131 -12.97 13.94 -5.69
N PHE A 132 -12.44 14.29 -6.85
CA PHE A 132 -12.91 15.38 -7.70
C PHE A 132 -13.97 14.94 -8.72
N HIS A 133 -14.67 13.84 -8.43
CA HIS A 133 -15.82 13.43 -9.22
C HIS A 133 -16.94 14.49 -9.14
N PRO A 134 -17.62 14.85 -10.24
CA PRO A 134 -18.64 15.91 -10.24
C PRO A 134 -19.83 15.70 -9.30
N SER A 135 -20.08 14.45 -8.87
CA SER A 135 -21.13 14.12 -7.88
C SER A 135 -20.78 14.55 -6.45
N ASN A 136 -19.52 14.85 -6.18
CA ASN A 136 -19.03 15.19 -4.85
C ASN A 136 -19.21 16.68 -4.58
N ILE A 137 -19.35 17.01 -3.29
CA ILE A 137 -19.63 18.36 -2.82
C ILE A 137 -18.43 18.88 -2.05
N PHE A 138 -17.90 20.01 -2.51
CA PHE A 138 -16.74 20.67 -1.91
C PHE A 138 -17.19 21.88 -1.09
N LEU A 139 -16.71 21.95 0.15
CA LEU A 139 -16.95 23.04 1.09
C LEU A 139 -15.69 23.89 1.20
N THR A 140 -15.82 25.20 1.00
CA THR A 140 -14.67 26.10 1.09
C THR A 140 -14.98 27.43 1.73
N TRP A 141 -13.90 28.09 2.18
CA TRP A 141 -13.96 29.41 2.78
C TRP A 141 -13.52 30.51 1.82
N GLY A 142 -14.38 30.84 0.85
CA GLY A 142 -14.10 31.92 -0.09
C GLY A 142 -14.62 31.60 -1.48
N ASN A 143 -14.21 32.40 -2.47
CA ASN A 143 -14.51 32.11 -3.87
C ASN A 143 -13.34 31.34 -4.49
N GLU A 144 -13.59 30.08 -4.86
CA GLU A 144 -12.58 29.10 -5.27
C GLU A 144 -12.03 29.27 -6.67
N ASP A 145 -12.72 30.03 -7.53
CA ASP A 145 -12.39 30.19 -8.95
C ASP A 145 -10.93 30.58 -9.22
N ASN A 146 -10.16 31.00 -8.21
CA ASN A 146 -8.74 31.37 -8.34
C ASN A 146 -7.73 30.47 -7.61
N GLU A 147 -8.16 29.57 -6.71
CA GLU A 147 -7.22 28.83 -5.86
C GLU A 147 -6.83 27.50 -6.49
N MET A 148 -7.80 26.67 -6.89
CA MET A 148 -7.53 25.42 -7.61
C MET A 148 -6.95 25.64 -9.02
N LEU A 149 -7.26 26.76 -9.68
CA LEU A 149 -6.68 27.10 -10.99
C LEU A 149 -5.15 27.20 -10.96
N LYS A 150 -4.55 27.54 -9.81
CA LYS A 150 -3.08 27.57 -9.68
C LYS A 150 -2.46 26.18 -9.84
N PHE A 151 -3.24 25.14 -9.56
CA PHE A 151 -2.83 23.75 -9.66
C PHE A 151 -3.18 23.16 -11.04
N GLN A 152 -3.88 23.85 -11.93
CA GLN A 152 -4.30 23.31 -13.24
C GLN A 152 -3.14 22.78 -14.11
N ASN A 153 -1.92 23.29 -13.88
CA ASN A 153 -0.72 22.90 -14.61
C ASN A 153 0.03 21.74 -13.94
N TYR A 154 -0.46 21.23 -12.80
CA TYR A 154 0.04 20.01 -12.18
C TYR A 154 -0.66 18.82 -12.81
N GLU A 155 0.12 17.79 -13.13
CA GLU A 155 -0.34 16.62 -13.88
C GLU A 155 -1.61 15.97 -13.30
N PHE A 156 -1.67 15.86 -11.96
CA PHE A 156 -2.81 15.28 -11.26
C PHE A 156 -4.10 16.07 -11.36
N VAL A 157 -3.99 17.37 -11.62
CA VAL A 157 -5.12 18.32 -11.62
C VAL A 157 -5.49 18.73 -13.04
N HIS A 158 -4.57 18.62 -14.00
CA HIS A 158 -4.79 19.02 -15.38
C HIS A 158 -5.92 18.24 -16.05
N SER A 159 -6.08 16.96 -15.72
CA SER A 159 -7.13 16.08 -16.24
C SER A 159 -8.49 16.29 -15.58
N LEU A 160 -8.58 17.06 -14.49
CA LEU A 160 -9.80 17.16 -13.70
C LEU A 160 -10.76 18.20 -14.29
N PRO A 161 -12.08 17.90 -14.35
CA PRO A 161 -13.08 18.85 -14.81
C PRO A 161 -13.43 19.84 -13.68
N LEU A 162 -12.48 20.69 -13.29
CA LEU A 162 -12.62 21.63 -12.16
C LEU A 162 -13.85 22.55 -12.28
N THR A 163 -14.26 22.86 -13.51
CA THR A 163 -15.43 23.70 -13.79
C THR A 163 -16.78 23.01 -13.53
N SER A 164 -16.80 21.67 -13.46
CA SER A 164 -18.01 20.90 -13.15
C SER A 164 -18.15 20.52 -11.68
N LEU A 165 -17.20 20.93 -10.83
CA LEU A 165 -17.25 20.61 -9.40
C LEU A 165 -18.39 21.36 -8.70
N HIS A 166 -19.13 20.65 -7.86
CA HIS A 166 -20.14 21.28 -7.01
C HIS A 166 -19.47 21.90 -5.77
N ILE A 167 -19.15 23.19 -5.89
CA ILE A 167 -18.51 23.98 -4.84
C ILE A 167 -19.53 24.81 -4.05
N ILE A 168 -19.48 24.69 -2.73
CA ILE A 168 -20.26 25.51 -1.79
C ILE A 168 -19.32 26.47 -1.06
N ASN A 169 -19.46 27.75 -1.40
CA ASN A 169 -18.83 28.85 -0.67
C ASN A 169 -19.49 29.04 0.73
N VAL A 170 -18.89 28.41 1.74
CA VAL A 170 -19.35 28.45 3.14
C VAL A 170 -19.27 29.88 3.70
N GLN A 171 -18.28 30.69 3.30
CA GLN A 171 -18.14 32.08 3.76
C GLN A 171 -19.37 32.93 3.39
N GLY A 172 -19.85 32.81 2.15
CA GLY A 172 -21.03 33.52 1.66
C GLY A 172 -22.31 33.08 2.40
N LYS A 173 -22.49 31.76 2.54
CA LYS A 173 -23.63 31.17 3.27
C LYS A 173 -23.62 31.57 4.74
N PHE A 174 -22.46 31.49 5.39
CA PHE A 174 -22.25 31.90 6.77
C PHE A 174 -22.60 33.37 7.00
N LYS A 175 -22.14 34.27 6.10
CA LYS A 175 -22.44 35.70 6.19
C LYS A 175 -23.94 35.97 6.12
N ASN A 176 -24.66 35.29 5.23
CA ASN A 176 -26.11 35.43 5.12
C ASN A 176 -26.82 34.93 6.38
N TRP A 177 -26.47 33.73 6.84
CA TRP A 177 -26.98 33.16 8.09
C TRP A 177 -26.73 34.06 9.30
N TYR A 178 -25.51 34.59 9.44
CA TYR A 178 -25.16 35.45 10.56
C TYR A 178 -25.96 36.75 10.54
N ASN A 179 -26.11 37.38 9.37
CA ASN A 179 -26.88 38.61 9.21
C ASN A 179 -28.39 38.42 9.44
N SER A 180 -28.94 37.23 9.16
CA SER A 180 -30.34 36.91 9.46
C SER A 180 -30.56 36.56 10.93
N THR A 181 -29.54 36.03 11.60
CA THR A 181 -29.64 35.55 12.99
C THR A 181 -29.28 36.64 14.02
N TYR A 182 -28.32 37.51 13.70
CA TYR A 182 -27.79 38.51 14.62
C TYR A 182 -27.95 39.93 14.07
N THR A 183 -28.33 40.86 14.95
CA THR A 183 -28.50 42.28 14.62
C THR A 183 -27.20 43.08 14.61
N HIS A 184 -26.17 42.60 15.30
CA HIS A 184 -24.86 43.23 15.36
C HIS A 184 -23.96 42.76 14.21
N ARG A 185 -23.08 43.65 13.74
CA ARG A 185 -22.14 43.34 12.66
C ARG A 185 -20.70 43.51 13.16
N PRO A 186 -19.85 42.48 13.05
CA PRO A 186 -18.45 42.60 13.46
C PRO A 186 -17.60 43.39 12.46
N TYR A 187 -18.08 43.59 11.23
CA TYR A 187 -17.46 44.44 10.22
C TYR A 187 -18.23 45.74 10.04
N LYS A 188 -17.48 46.82 9.72
CA LYS A 188 -18.07 48.15 9.48
C LYS A 188 -18.88 48.19 8.19
N ASN A 189 -18.39 47.56 7.11
CA ASN A 189 -19.11 47.55 5.84
C ASN A 189 -19.89 46.23 5.67
N PRO A 190 -21.16 46.28 5.21
CA PRO A 190 -21.95 45.08 4.94
C PRO A 190 -21.34 44.20 3.84
N GLY A 191 -20.56 44.80 2.94
CA GLY A 191 -19.90 44.10 1.82
C GLY A 191 -18.63 43.36 2.21
N ASP A 192 -18.04 43.62 3.38
CA ASP A 192 -16.76 43.02 3.76
C ASP A 192 -16.86 41.48 3.85
N ALA A 193 -15.83 40.79 3.37
CA ALA A 193 -15.72 39.33 3.45
C ALA A 193 -15.28 38.92 4.85
N TRP A 194 -15.84 37.81 5.37
CA TRP A 194 -15.48 37.30 6.68
C TRP A 194 -14.17 36.51 6.63
N SER A 195 -13.17 36.86 7.42
CA SER A 195 -12.07 35.92 7.65
C SER A 195 -12.55 34.71 8.45
N LEU A 196 -12.00 33.53 8.17
CA LEU A 196 -12.35 32.30 8.87
C LEU A 196 -12.14 32.43 10.38
N GLN A 197 -10.99 32.99 10.76
CA GLN A 197 -10.66 33.26 12.16
C GLN A 197 -11.68 34.17 12.86
N MET A 198 -12.19 35.19 12.17
CA MET A 198 -13.25 36.04 12.74
C MET A 198 -14.56 35.29 12.91
N ALA A 199 -14.92 34.42 11.97
CA ALA A 199 -16.11 33.58 12.10
C ALA A 199 -15.99 32.64 13.31
N ILE A 200 -14.87 31.91 13.42
CA ILE A 200 -14.60 31.00 14.56
C ILE A 200 -14.58 31.73 15.90
N SER A 201 -13.86 32.85 16.00
CA SER A 201 -13.80 33.63 17.25
C SER A 201 -15.13 34.27 17.62
N THR A 202 -15.97 34.63 16.63
CA THR A 202 -17.27 35.23 16.90
C THR A 202 -18.26 34.19 17.41
N ILE A 203 -18.33 33.03 16.76
CA ILE A 203 -19.30 31.96 17.06
C ILE A 203 -18.87 31.12 18.25
N TYR A 204 -17.66 30.57 18.21
CA TYR A 204 -17.19 29.60 19.19
C TYR A 204 -16.32 30.20 20.31
N LYS A 205 -16.00 31.51 20.22
CA LYS A 205 -15.05 32.17 21.14
C LYS A 205 -13.69 31.48 21.19
N GLN A 206 -13.25 30.93 20.05
CA GLN A 206 -11.97 30.23 19.92
C GLN A 206 -10.99 30.99 19.02
N PHE A 207 -9.70 30.74 19.25
CA PHE A 207 -8.58 31.25 18.46
C PHE A 207 -8.12 30.21 17.45
N LEU A 208 -8.41 30.47 16.17
CA LEU A 208 -7.79 29.76 15.05
C LEU A 208 -6.46 30.43 14.73
N ASP A 209 -5.34 29.73 14.93
CA ASP A 209 -4.01 30.30 14.72
C ASP A 209 -3.71 30.43 13.23
N LYS A 210 -3.67 31.68 12.73
CA LYS A 210 -3.37 32.02 11.34
C LYS A 210 -1.99 32.66 11.18
N SER A 211 -1.06 32.39 12.09
CA SER A 211 0.30 32.96 12.04
C SER A 211 1.16 32.38 10.92
N TRP A 212 0.80 31.22 10.37
CA TRP A 212 1.59 30.46 9.40
C TRP A 212 1.11 30.51 7.95
N THR A 213 0.16 31.39 7.58
CA THR A 213 -0.35 31.54 6.19
C THR A 213 0.71 31.97 5.15
N ARG A 214 1.95 32.25 5.57
CA ARG A 214 3.05 32.75 4.71
C ARG A 214 4.34 32.03 5.02
N SER A 215 4.31 30.72 4.83
CA SER A 215 5.37 29.82 5.26
C SER A 215 6.03 29.17 4.07
N ASN A 216 7.19 28.55 4.34
CA ASN A 216 7.92 27.73 3.38
C ASN A 216 7.21 26.37 3.21
N TRP A 217 6.01 26.39 2.63
CA TRP A 217 5.19 25.18 2.42
C TRP A 217 5.90 24.17 1.50
N GLY A 218 6.81 24.63 0.64
CA GLY A 218 7.62 23.78 -0.23
C GLY A 218 8.60 22.85 0.50
N GLN A 219 8.86 23.08 1.80
CA GLN A 219 9.73 22.22 2.60
C GLN A 219 9.11 20.84 2.90
N GLY A 220 7.86 20.57 2.52
CA GLY A 220 7.12 19.40 2.98
C GLY A 220 6.75 19.53 4.46
N LEU A 221 5.78 18.78 4.90
CA LEU A 221 5.25 18.75 6.27
C LEU A 221 5.46 17.39 6.92
N ASP A 222 5.49 16.32 6.12
CA ASP A 222 5.74 14.96 6.59
C ASP A 222 7.18 14.79 7.07
N ILE A 223 7.36 14.73 8.39
CA ILE A 223 8.66 14.57 9.06
C ILE A 223 9.33 13.24 8.62
N ARG A 224 8.55 12.22 8.23
CA ARG A 224 9.07 10.91 7.79
C ARG A 224 9.89 11.02 6.50
N LEU A 225 9.61 12.02 5.65
CA LEU A 225 10.41 12.27 4.45
C LEU A 225 11.87 12.58 4.79
N TYR A 226 12.11 13.24 5.92
CA TYR A 226 13.45 13.65 6.34
C TYR A 226 14.22 12.53 7.01
N LEU A 227 13.52 11.70 7.81
CA LEU A 227 14.11 10.49 8.39
C LEU A 227 14.56 9.48 7.31
N ASN A 228 13.89 9.47 6.16
CA ASN A 228 14.30 8.65 5.02
C ASN A 228 15.42 9.29 4.18
N LEU A 229 15.47 10.63 4.11
CA LEU A 229 16.60 11.34 3.51
C LEU A 229 17.89 11.18 4.35
N GLU A 230 17.80 11.10 5.67
CA GLU A 230 18.93 10.74 6.56
C GLU A 230 19.53 9.38 6.20
N PHE A 231 18.70 8.41 5.83
CA PHE A 231 19.15 7.08 5.38
C PHE A 231 19.98 7.13 4.09
N ASN A 232 19.72 8.11 3.21
CA ASN A 232 20.49 8.37 1.99
C ASN A 232 21.64 9.37 2.20
N ALA A 233 21.55 10.26 3.20
CA ALA A 233 22.51 11.32 3.49
C ALA A 233 23.69 10.89 4.38
N ILE A 234 23.62 9.71 5.02
CA ILE A 234 24.79 9.05 5.65
C ILE A 234 25.96 8.95 4.64
N ASN A 235 25.68 8.91 3.33
CA ASN A 235 26.68 8.89 2.27
C ASN A 235 27.24 10.27 1.86
N TYR A 236 26.70 11.40 2.35
CA TYR A 236 27.01 12.73 1.82
C TYR A 236 27.41 13.81 2.85
N ASN A 237 27.60 13.47 4.12
CA ASN A 237 28.12 14.41 5.15
C ASN A 237 27.28 15.72 5.27
N VAL A 238 25.98 15.64 4.94
CA VAL A 238 25.02 16.73 5.11
C VAL A 238 24.50 16.65 6.54
N LYS A 239 24.48 17.79 7.27
CA LYS A 239 23.96 17.88 8.66
C LYS A 239 22.64 17.10 8.78
N SER A 240 22.68 16.01 9.55
CA SER A 240 21.83 14.82 9.40
C SER A 240 20.77 14.67 10.51
N SER A 241 20.24 15.78 11.02
CA SER A 241 19.13 15.73 11.96
C SER A 241 18.28 16.98 11.78
N LEU A 242 16.98 16.80 11.63
CA LEU A 242 16.04 17.91 11.82
C LEU A 242 16.32 18.56 13.17
N THR A 243 16.43 19.88 13.21
CA THR A 243 16.52 20.58 14.49
C THR A 243 15.15 20.55 15.18
N ASP A 244 15.13 20.53 16.52
CA ASP A 244 13.87 20.64 17.30
C ASP A 244 13.02 21.85 16.83
N GLU A 245 13.68 22.94 16.45
CA GLU A 245 13.02 24.14 15.93
C GLU A 245 12.30 23.88 14.59
N GLU A 246 12.92 23.13 13.67
CA GLU A 246 12.30 22.75 12.39
C GLU A 246 11.15 21.77 12.60
N GLU A 247 11.28 20.82 13.52
CA GLU A 247 10.23 19.85 13.83
C GLU A 247 9.00 20.57 14.41
N GLN A 248 9.23 21.44 15.41
CA GLN A 248 8.18 22.26 16.00
C GLN A 248 7.54 23.20 14.98
N THR A 249 8.31 23.71 14.03
CA THR A 249 7.80 24.54 12.94
C THR A 249 6.88 23.73 12.02
N ARG A 250 7.26 22.51 11.63
CA ARG A 250 6.42 21.62 10.82
C ARG A 250 5.16 21.21 11.54
N LEU A 251 5.24 20.88 12.83
CA LEU A 251 4.07 20.53 13.62
C LEU A 251 3.05 21.68 13.67
N LYS A 252 3.52 22.92 13.78
CA LYS A 252 2.65 24.11 13.70
C LYS A 252 2.01 24.28 12.33
N LEU A 253 2.74 24.01 11.25
CA LEU A 253 2.24 24.05 9.88
C LEU A 253 1.18 22.96 9.61
N VAL A 254 1.41 21.75 10.13
CA VAL A 254 0.46 20.63 10.07
C VAL A 254 -0.82 21.00 10.83
N ASN A 255 -0.70 21.49 12.06
CA ASN A 255 -1.86 21.91 12.85
C ASN A 255 -2.63 23.05 12.18
N TYR A 256 -1.94 24.03 11.59
CA TYR A 256 -2.57 25.08 10.79
C TYR A 256 -3.40 24.47 9.65
N ALA A 257 -2.80 23.57 8.86
CA ALA A 257 -3.42 22.95 7.69
C ALA A 257 -4.68 22.14 8.07
N ILE A 258 -4.61 21.42 9.18
CA ILE A 258 -5.71 20.63 9.72
C ILE A 258 -6.82 21.53 10.26
N ASP A 259 -6.47 22.49 11.11
CA ASP A 259 -7.43 23.38 11.76
C ASP A 259 -8.19 24.23 10.73
N ASP A 260 -7.58 24.54 9.59
CA ASP A 260 -8.24 25.27 8.50
C ASP A 260 -9.45 24.52 7.96
N CYS A 261 -9.25 23.28 7.47
CA CYS A 261 -10.32 22.45 6.93
C CYS A 261 -11.38 22.16 8.01
N LEU A 262 -10.94 21.80 9.22
CA LEU A 262 -11.85 21.47 10.32
C LEU A 262 -12.70 22.68 10.75
N ALA A 263 -12.16 23.89 10.71
CA ALA A 263 -12.90 25.10 11.04
C ALA A 263 -14.00 25.41 10.00
N VAL A 264 -13.72 25.21 8.71
CA VAL A 264 -14.73 25.36 7.64
C VAL A 264 -15.86 24.35 7.85
N THR A 265 -15.51 23.09 8.07
CA THR A 265 -16.49 22.02 8.34
C THR A 265 -17.34 22.34 9.57
N LYS A 266 -16.72 22.77 10.67
CA LYS A 266 -17.44 23.14 11.91
C LYS A 266 -18.44 24.28 11.67
N LEU A 267 -18.06 25.29 10.88
CA LEU A 267 -18.97 26.38 10.50
C LEU A 267 -20.06 25.92 9.52
N ALA A 268 -19.74 25.02 8.60
CA ALA A 268 -20.72 24.44 7.68
C ALA A 268 -21.82 23.69 8.46
N PHE A 269 -21.46 22.90 9.47
CA PHE A 269 -22.42 22.25 10.36
C PHE A 269 -23.27 23.25 11.14
N GLN A 270 -22.67 24.34 11.65
CA GLN A 270 -23.42 25.41 12.34
C GLN A 270 -24.54 26.01 11.48
N ILE A 271 -24.30 26.13 10.18
CA ILE A 271 -25.24 26.72 9.22
C ILE A 271 -26.02 25.66 8.44
N GLY A 272 -25.92 24.38 8.81
CA GLY A 272 -26.49 23.21 8.10
C GLY A 272 -27.92 23.38 7.59
N PRO A 273 -28.86 24.02 8.31
CA PRO A 273 -30.21 24.31 7.80
C PRO A 273 -30.27 25.20 6.54
N TYR A 274 -29.18 25.92 6.23
CA TYR A 274 -29.04 26.88 5.13
C TYR A 274 -28.10 26.37 4.01
N LEU A 275 -27.57 25.15 4.15
CA LEU A 275 -26.89 24.46 3.07
C LEU A 275 -27.97 23.71 2.25
N PRO A 276 -27.99 23.86 0.90
CA PRO A 276 -28.99 23.22 0.04
C PRO A 276 -28.68 21.72 -0.11
N ILE A 277 -28.70 20.99 0.99
CA ILE A 277 -28.42 19.54 1.02
C ILE A 277 -29.70 18.77 0.64
N LYS A 278 -30.88 19.39 0.76
CA LYS A 278 -32.18 18.77 0.44
C LYS A 278 -32.61 18.85 -1.03
N GLU A 279 -31.91 19.57 -1.90
CA GLU A 279 -32.34 19.81 -3.30
C GLU A 279 -31.63 18.94 -4.36
N ILE A 280 -30.65 18.11 -3.99
CA ILE A 280 -29.79 17.39 -4.95
C ILE A 280 -30.42 16.07 -5.46
N ASN A 281 -31.52 15.59 -4.87
CA ASN A 281 -32.22 14.37 -5.32
C ASN A 281 -33.17 14.60 -6.53
N ARG A 282 -32.97 15.65 -7.34
CA ARG A 282 -33.89 16.04 -8.44
C ARG A 282 -33.22 16.20 -9.82
N CYS A 283 -31.93 15.91 -9.97
CA CYS A 283 -31.21 16.13 -11.22
C CYS A 283 -31.17 14.93 -12.18
N ASP A 284 -31.85 13.81 -11.89
CA ASP A 284 -31.80 12.61 -12.73
C ASP A 284 -32.75 12.65 -13.96
N ASP A 285 -33.51 13.73 -14.17
CA ASP A 285 -34.60 13.79 -15.17
C ASP A 285 -34.27 14.56 -16.49
N ILE A 286 -33.00 14.86 -16.82
CA ILE A 286 -32.67 15.76 -17.98
C ILE A 286 -31.84 15.08 -19.09
N PHE A 287 -31.99 13.77 -19.33
CA PHE A 287 -31.34 13.12 -20.48
C PHE A 287 -32.29 12.18 -21.24
N HIS A 288 -33.34 12.75 -21.84
CA HIS A 288 -34.07 12.12 -22.94
C HIS A 288 -34.47 13.20 -23.94
N GLU A 289 -33.69 13.35 -25.00
CA GLU A 289 -34.13 13.74 -26.36
C GLU A 289 -32.89 13.98 -27.23
N HIS A 290 -32.63 13.06 -28.16
CA HIS A 290 -32.17 13.27 -29.55
C HIS A 290 -31.70 11.93 -30.14
N ASP A 291 -32.66 11.20 -30.71
CA ASP A 291 -32.40 10.29 -31.83
C ASP A 291 -32.40 11.15 -33.11
N ASP A 292 -31.46 10.89 -34.03
CA ASP A 292 -31.67 10.93 -35.49
C ASP A 292 -30.43 10.37 -36.24
N ASP A 293 -30.69 9.32 -37.02
CA ASP A 293 -30.11 8.86 -38.30
C ASP A 293 -28.59 8.83 -38.57
N VAL A 294 -28.03 7.62 -38.73
CA VAL A 294 -26.86 7.35 -39.60
C VAL A 294 -27.05 6.03 -40.36
N ASP A 295 -26.94 6.13 -41.68
CA ASP A 295 -27.11 5.08 -42.70
C ASP A 295 -26.16 3.86 -42.56
N GLU A 296 -26.73 2.67 -42.70
CA GLU A 296 -26.04 1.39 -42.97
C GLU A 296 -25.64 1.33 -44.45
N ASP A 297 -24.33 1.34 -44.76
CA ASP A 297 -23.76 0.65 -45.94
C ASP A 297 -22.23 0.85 -46.03
N GLN A 298 -21.46 0.23 -45.14
CA GLN A 298 -20.09 -0.23 -45.43
C GLN A 298 -19.78 -1.47 -44.59
N ASP A 299 -19.83 -2.64 -45.24
CA ASP A 299 -19.41 -3.94 -44.70
C ASP A 299 -17.87 -3.96 -44.53
N PRO A 300 -17.33 -3.93 -43.30
CA PRO A 300 -15.89 -3.98 -43.03
C PRO A 300 -15.38 -5.40 -42.73
N TYR A 301 -16.19 -6.45 -42.94
CA TYR A 301 -15.90 -7.81 -42.47
C TYR A 301 -14.74 -8.50 -43.22
N VAL A 302 -14.28 -7.96 -44.35
CA VAL A 302 -13.18 -8.55 -45.15
C VAL A 302 -11.78 -8.17 -44.62
N ALA A 303 -11.65 -7.12 -43.80
CA ALA A 303 -10.36 -6.69 -43.27
C ALA A 303 -9.92 -7.48 -42.01
N PHE A 304 -10.86 -8.09 -41.29
CA PHE A 304 -10.61 -8.76 -40.00
C PHE A 304 -10.05 -10.18 -40.15
N ASP A 305 -10.59 -10.98 -41.07
CA ASP A 305 -10.09 -12.35 -41.32
C ASP A 305 -8.65 -12.35 -41.85
N ASN A 306 -8.28 -11.30 -42.60
CA ASN A 306 -6.91 -11.11 -43.08
C ASN A 306 -5.95 -10.70 -41.96
N PHE A 307 -6.39 -9.97 -40.93
CA PHE A 307 -5.56 -9.56 -39.80
C PHE A 307 -5.35 -10.68 -38.77
N TYR A 308 -6.38 -11.50 -38.52
CA TYR A 308 -6.30 -12.63 -37.58
C TYR A 308 -5.33 -13.73 -38.07
N GLN A 309 -5.20 -13.90 -39.40
CA GLN A 309 -4.18 -14.78 -39.99
C GLN A 309 -2.77 -14.16 -39.99
N ASP A 310 -2.64 -12.84 -40.19
CA ASP A 310 -1.35 -12.14 -40.23
C ASP A 310 -0.69 -12.02 -38.84
N PHE A 311 -1.49 -11.95 -37.76
CA PHE A 311 -0.99 -11.92 -36.37
C PHE A 311 -0.42 -13.27 -35.92
N HIS A 312 -0.96 -14.38 -36.42
CA HIS A 312 -0.43 -15.72 -36.15
C HIS A 312 0.81 -16.06 -36.99
N THR A 313 1.03 -15.41 -38.14
CA THR A 313 2.21 -15.63 -38.99
C THR A 313 3.38 -14.71 -38.67
N LYS A 314 3.15 -13.57 -38.00
CA LYS A 314 4.21 -12.65 -37.54
C LYS A 314 4.66 -12.87 -36.09
N ALA A 315 4.01 -13.76 -35.35
CA ALA A 315 4.45 -14.19 -34.02
C ALA A 315 5.78 -14.98 -34.06
N ASP A 316 6.22 -15.41 -35.25
CA ASP A 316 7.47 -16.16 -35.46
C ASP A 316 8.72 -15.27 -35.66
N GLU A 317 8.58 -13.94 -35.74
CA GLU A 317 9.71 -13.04 -36.07
C GLU A 317 10.22 -12.16 -34.90
N ASP A 318 9.54 -12.12 -33.75
CA ASP A 318 9.99 -11.38 -32.55
C ASP A 318 10.48 -12.34 -31.44
N ASP A 319 11.43 -13.20 -31.80
CA ASP A 319 11.82 -14.39 -31.04
C ASP A 319 13.07 -14.18 -30.15
N GLU A 320 13.53 -12.96 -29.90
CA GLU A 320 14.78 -12.74 -29.13
C GLU A 320 14.56 -12.81 -27.61
N LEU A 321 13.35 -12.56 -27.12
CA LEU A 321 12.99 -12.67 -25.69
C LEU A 321 12.37 -14.03 -25.34
N LEU A 322 11.66 -14.65 -26.29
CA LEU A 322 11.15 -16.01 -26.17
C LEU A 322 12.27 -17.05 -26.29
N GLN A 323 13.26 -16.87 -27.17
CA GLN A 323 14.46 -17.73 -27.22
C GLN A 323 15.32 -17.60 -25.96
N LEU A 324 15.35 -16.43 -25.31
CA LEU A 324 16.05 -16.26 -24.03
C LEU A 324 15.32 -16.92 -22.85
N LEU A 325 13.98 -17.07 -22.95
CA LEU A 325 13.13 -17.75 -21.97
C LEU A 325 13.11 -19.28 -22.19
N THR A 326 13.08 -19.76 -23.43
CA THR A 326 13.10 -21.21 -23.74
C THR A 326 14.50 -21.83 -23.65
N ALA A 327 15.58 -21.07 -23.95
CA ALA A 327 16.96 -21.55 -23.74
C ALA A 327 17.32 -21.73 -22.25
N TYR A 328 16.49 -21.21 -21.33
CA TYR A 328 16.64 -21.42 -19.88
C TYR A 328 15.86 -22.65 -19.38
N ASP A 329 14.79 -23.04 -20.06
CA ASP A 329 13.99 -24.23 -19.70
C ASP A 329 14.69 -25.56 -20.05
N ASP A 330 15.51 -25.60 -21.11
CA ASP A 330 16.28 -26.80 -21.47
C ASP A 330 17.47 -27.10 -20.54
N LYS A 331 17.71 -26.27 -19.52
CA LYS A 331 18.70 -26.52 -18.46
C LYS A 331 18.11 -26.71 -17.07
N ASN A 332 16.80 -26.55 -16.88
CA ASN A 332 16.15 -26.67 -15.57
C ASN A 332 15.43 -27.99 -15.32
N THR A 333 15.69 -29.00 -16.15
CA THR A 333 15.28 -30.39 -15.88
C THR A 333 15.91 -30.95 -14.60
N GLU A 334 17.02 -30.38 -14.12
CA GLU A 334 17.61 -30.73 -12.82
C GLU A 334 16.87 -30.09 -11.63
N GLU A 335 16.29 -28.89 -11.75
CA GLU A 335 15.56 -28.26 -10.64
C GLU A 335 14.19 -28.92 -10.41
N GLU A 336 13.47 -29.31 -11.47
CA GLU A 336 12.25 -30.13 -11.34
C GLU A 336 12.55 -31.54 -10.83
N GLN A 337 13.67 -32.16 -11.25
CA GLN A 337 14.10 -33.45 -10.71
C GLN A 337 14.56 -33.33 -9.25
N GLN A 338 15.19 -32.22 -8.85
CA GLN A 338 15.59 -31.96 -7.47
C GLN A 338 14.39 -31.67 -6.57
N GLN A 339 13.36 -30.97 -7.05
CA GLN A 339 12.09 -30.80 -6.30
C GLN A 339 11.32 -32.11 -6.15
N ARG A 340 11.30 -32.97 -7.18
CA ARG A 340 10.73 -34.33 -7.07
C ARG A 340 11.54 -35.24 -6.14
N GLN A 341 12.87 -35.15 -6.15
CA GLN A 341 13.73 -35.88 -5.21
C GLN A 341 13.63 -35.36 -3.77
N LEU A 342 13.42 -34.05 -3.56
CA LEU A 342 13.18 -33.48 -2.23
C LEU A 342 11.83 -33.92 -1.68
N SER A 343 10.78 -33.92 -2.49
CA SER A 343 9.45 -34.42 -2.10
C SER A 343 9.45 -35.94 -1.85
N GLN A 344 10.24 -36.73 -2.59
CA GLN A 344 10.45 -38.15 -2.29
C GLN A 344 11.26 -38.38 -1.00
N ARG A 345 12.29 -37.58 -0.72
CA ARG A 345 13.07 -37.67 0.53
C ARG A 345 12.25 -37.26 1.76
N LEU A 346 11.40 -36.24 1.63
CA LEU A 346 10.48 -35.81 2.71
C LEU A 346 9.36 -36.83 2.96
N SER A 347 8.96 -37.60 1.93
CA SER A 347 8.03 -38.72 2.06
C SER A 347 8.66 -39.93 2.77
N GLN A 348 9.95 -40.19 2.57
CA GLN A 348 10.66 -41.32 3.20
C GLN A 348 11.12 -41.04 4.64
N LEU A 349 11.32 -39.78 5.02
CA LEU A 349 11.67 -39.40 6.41
C LEU A 349 10.48 -39.42 7.38
N LYS A 350 9.24 -39.56 6.89
CA LYS A 350 8.05 -39.75 7.74
C LYS A 350 7.81 -41.20 8.16
N THR A 351 8.54 -42.18 7.62
CA THR A 351 8.28 -43.63 7.84
C THR A 351 9.33 -44.37 8.67
N THR A 352 10.37 -43.72 9.19
CA THR A 352 11.39 -44.38 10.02
C THR A 352 11.67 -43.60 11.30
N THR A 353 10.67 -43.52 12.17
CA THR A 353 10.89 -43.23 13.60
C THR A 353 9.81 -43.95 14.41
N ASP A 354 9.75 -45.27 14.28
CA ASP A 354 9.27 -46.20 15.29
C ASP A 354 9.77 -47.60 14.88
N GLU A 355 10.14 -48.42 15.87
CA GLU A 355 10.73 -49.78 15.77
C GLU A 355 12.27 -49.88 15.67
N HIS A 356 12.95 -49.96 16.82
CA HIS A 356 13.42 -51.27 17.32
C HIS A 356 14.05 -51.18 18.72
N ILE A 357 13.50 -52.00 19.60
CA ILE A 357 13.95 -52.35 20.95
C ILE A 357 15.01 -53.47 20.87
N ASP A 358 16.02 -53.36 21.76
CA ASP A 358 16.93 -54.34 22.37
C ASP A 358 17.62 -55.46 21.55
N THR A 359 18.95 -55.61 21.74
CA THR A 359 19.53 -56.67 22.60
C THR A 359 21.07 -56.63 22.70
N GLU A 360 21.54 -56.72 23.96
CA GLU A 360 22.72 -57.45 24.48
C GLU A 360 24.16 -57.07 24.05
N SER A 361 24.94 -56.37 24.89
CA SER A 361 25.90 -56.85 25.93
C SER A 361 27.16 -57.57 25.40
N THR A 362 28.40 -57.20 25.78
CA THR A 362 29.06 -57.75 27.00
C THR A 362 30.52 -57.20 27.19
N ILE A 363 30.74 -56.54 28.36
CA ILE A 363 31.83 -56.67 29.38
C ILE A 363 33.34 -56.49 29.03
N THR A 364 34.06 -55.69 29.85
CA THR A 364 35.21 -56.07 30.77
C THR A 364 35.77 -54.78 31.46
N ILE A 365 35.43 -54.43 32.72
CA ILE A 365 36.12 -54.66 34.04
C ILE A 365 37.63 -54.26 34.02
N VAL A 366 38.22 -53.40 34.88
CA VAL A 366 38.55 -53.49 36.35
C VAL A 366 39.00 -52.07 36.92
N PRO A 367 39.42 -51.83 38.21
CA PRO A 367 38.59 -51.15 39.24
C PRO A 367 39.28 -50.07 40.17
N ALA A 368 38.47 -49.52 41.10
CA ALA A 368 38.73 -49.03 42.49
C ALA A 368 39.69 -47.82 42.76
N THR A 369 39.34 -46.80 43.56
CA THR A 369 39.25 -46.82 45.05
C THR A 369 38.83 -45.46 45.68
N THR A 370 38.06 -45.49 46.81
CA THR A 370 38.05 -44.61 48.02
C THR A 370 37.81 -43.07 47.92
N SER A 371 37.18 -42.30 48.85
CA SER A 371 36.45 -42.46 50.12
C SER A 371 35.89 -41.09 50.64
N LYS A 372 34.85 -41.13 51.50
CA LYS A 372 34.47 -40.24 52.66
C LYS A 372 33.81 -38.83 52.51
N LYS A 373 32.60 -38.73 53.11
CA LYS A 373 31.99 -37.74 54.08
C LYS A 373 32.35 -36.22 53.96
N ARG A 374 31.41 -35.25 54.00
CA ARG A 374 30.51 -34.88 55.11
C ARG A 374 29.53 -33.72 54.74
N SER A 375 28.40 -33.70 55.46
CA SER A 375 27.25 -32.77 55.69
C SER A 375 27.44 -31.23 55.49
N SER A 376 26.48 -30.42 55.00
CA SER A 376 25.09 -30.02 55.42
C SER A 376 25.04 -28.65 56.11
N ILE A 377 24.34 -27.66 55.52
CA ILE A 377 23.66 -26.55 56.23
C ILE A 377 22.40 -26.15 55.41
N THR A 378 21.22 -26.50 55.93
CA THR A 378 19.91 -25.81 55.81
C THR A 378 19.86 -24.75 56.95
N PRO A 379 18.84 -23.86 57.14
CA PRO A 379 17.58 -23.64 56.43
C PRO A 379 17.15 -22.15 56.28
N ALA A 380 15.99 -21.86 55.67
CA ALA A 380 14.85 -21.21 56.35
C ALA A 380 13.69 -20.90 55.38
N THR A 381 12.57 -21.54 55.67
CA THR A 381 11.21 -21.27 55.18
C THR A 381 10.61 -20.06 55.90
N SER A 382 9.79 -19.25 55.22
CA SER A 382 8.60 -18.67 55.86
C SER A 382 7.47 -18.49 54.84
N ASN A 383 6.31 -19.05 55.21
CA ASN A 383 5.01 -18.88 54.56
C ASN A 383 4.45 -17.48 54.86
N TYR A 384 3.61 -16.92 53.98
CA TYR A 384 2.28 -16.43 54.35
C TYR A 384 1.37 -16.26 53.12
N GLN A 385 0.08 -16.39 53.43
CA GLN A 385 -1.07 -16.76 52.63
C GLN A 385 -1.63 -15.67 51.69
N MET A 386 -2.53 -16.14 50.81
CA MET A 386 -3.50 -15.35 50.06
C MET A 386 -4.24 -14.31 50.92
N ALA A 387 -4.38 -13.10 50.39
CA ALA A 387 -5.51 -12.23 50.66
C ALA A 387 -5.87 -11.45 49.39
N THR A 388 -7.11 -11.68 48.94
CA THR A 388 -7.80 -10.98 47.88
C THR A 388 -7.97 -9.49 48.21
N LYS A 389 -7.53 -8.60 47.31
CA LYS A 389 -8.09 -7.24 47.20
C LYS A 389 -8.02 -6.74 45.76
N LYS A 390 -9.22 -6.50 45.22
CA LYS A 390 -9.52 -5.87 43.93
C LYS A 390 -8.61 -4.66 43.68
N THR A 391 -7.89 -4.70 42.57
CA THR A 391 -7.35 -3.49 41.94
C THR A 391 -7.78 -3.52 40.49
N LYS A 392 -8.63 -2.56 40.12
CA LYS A 392 -9.11 -2.28 38.78
C LYS A 392 -7.91 -2.13 37.83
N THR A 393 -7.77 -3.01 36.86
CA THR A 393 -7.07 -2.70 35.61
C THR A 393 -8.10 -2.06 34.69
N ASN A 394 -7.83 -0.81 34.33
CA ASN A 394 -8.63 -0.02 33.42
C ASN A 394 -8.65 -0.68 32.03
N ASP A 395 -9.87 -0.86 31.58
CA ASP A 395 -10.29 -1.12 30.22
C ASP A 395 -9.80 0.01 29.29
N ASN A 396 -9.36 -0.39 28.11
CA ASN A 396 -9.56 0.32 26.84
C ASN A 396 -9.66 -0.76 25.77
N GLU A 397 -10.65 -1.63 25.97
CA GLU A 397 -11.25 -2.40 24.90
C GLU A 397 -12.14 -1.46 24.09
N THR A 398 -11.94 -1.48 22.78
CA THR A 398 -12.84 -0.91 21.79
C THR A 398 -14.23 -1.52 21.95
N GLU A 399 -15.17 -0.68 22.35
CA GLU A 399 -16.61 -0.88 22.31
C GLU A 399 -17.01 -1.20 20.85
N TYR A 400 -17.27 -2.48 20.57
CA TYR A 400 -17.99 -2.93 19.39
C TYR A 400 -19.32 -3.50 19.88
N ASN A 401 -20.40 -2.96 19.33
CA ASN A 401 -21.76 -3.32 19.64
C ASN A 401 -22.01 -4.82 19.47
N ASP A 402 -22.68 -5.40 20.46
CA ASP A 402 -23.31 -6.72 20.43
C ASP A 402 -24.42 -6.75 19.35
N ASP A 403 -24.12 -7.23 18.14
CA ASP A 403 -25.04 -8.02 17.31
C ASP A 403 -24.29 -8.70 16.14
N ASP A 404 -24.63 -9.97 15.86
CA ASP A 404 -24.18 -10.88 14.78
C ASP A 404 -22.79 -11.57 14.85
N GLY A 405 -22.82 -12.86 15.21
CA GLY A 405 -21.70 -13.79 15.43
C GLY A 405 -20.93 -14.30 14.19
N ASP A 406 -20.58 -13.41 13.26
CA ASP A 406 -19.81 -13.72 12.05
C ASP A 406 -18.40 -13.09 12.00
N ALA A 407 -18.01 -12.29 13.00
CA ALA A 407 -16.79 -11.46 12.95
C ALA A 407 -15.44 -12.22 13.12
N GLU A 408 -15.42 -13.51 13.45
CA GLU A 408 -14.16 -14.25 13.73
C GLU A 408 -13.66 -15.17 12.60
N LEU A 409 -14.49 -15.43 11.59
CA LEU A 409 -14.18 -16.39 10.53
C LEU A 409 -13.72 -15.68 9.23
N PRO A 410 -12.60 -16.12 8.61
CA PRO A 410 -12.24 -15.68 7.27
C PRO A 410 -13.37 -15.90 6.26
N ARG A 411 -13.49 -15.03 5.25
CA ARG A 411 -14.58 -15.08 4.25
C ARG A 411 -14.77 -16.45 3.59
N PHE A 412 -13.69 -17.20 3.36
CA PHE A 412 -13.74 -18.53 2.74
C PHE A 412 -14.25 -19.63 3.69
N LEU A 413 -14.31 -19.34 4.99
CA LEU A 413 -14.93 -20.18 6.03
C LEU A 413 -16.27 -19.59 6.51
N SER A 414 -16.75 -18.51 5.90
CA SER A 414 -18.00 -17.85 6.32
C SER A 414 -19.18 -18.81 6.23
N ARG A 415 -20.09 -18.69 7.20
CA ARG A 415 -21.36 -19.44 7.25
C ARG A 415 -22.34 -19.01 6.17
N THR A 416 -22.16 -17.84 5.57
CA THR A 416 -23.12 -17.25 4.61
C THR A 416 -22.88 -17.65 3.16
N LYS A 417 -21.67 -18.14 2.82
CA LYS A 417 -21.30 -18.43 1.44
C LYS A 417 -21.38 -19.90 1.05
N ASP A 418 -21.67 -20.79 2.00
CA ASP A 418 -21.77 -22.26 1.87
C ASP A 418 -20.62 -23.01 1.17
N ILE A 419 -19.58 -22.34 0.63
CA ILE A 419 -18.50 -22.98 -0.15
C ILE A 419 -17.78 -24.09 0.62
N PHE A 420 -17.43 -23.83 1.89
CA PHE A 420 -16.83 -24.85 2.76
C PHE A 420 -17.79 -26.01 3.02
N GLN A 421 -19.08 -25.70 3.19
CA GLN A 421 -20.12 -26.68 3.45
C GLN A 421 -20.40 -27.56 2.24
N GLU A 422 -20.46 -26.98 1.05
CA GLU A 422 -20.55 -27.68 -0.22
C GLU A 422 -19.34 -28.58 -0.47
N THR A 423 -18.13 -28.12 -0.12
CA THR A 423 -16.90 -28.92 -0.28
C THR A 423 -16.89 -30.14 0.65
N MET A 424 -17.37 -29.98 1.89
CA MET A 424 -17.37 -31.07 2.88
C MET A 424 -18.57 -32.01 2.77
N LYS A 425 -19.70 -31.55 2.21
CA LYS A 425 -20.96 -32.31 2.13
C LYS A 425 -20.84 -33.71 1.50
N PRO A 426 -20.13 -33.91 0.36
CA PRO A 426 -19.96 -35.25 -0.22
C PRO A 426 -19.21 -36.24 0.67
N LEU A 427 -18.41 -35.74 1.63
CA LEU A 427 -17.70 -36.56 2.61
C LEU A 427 -18.55 -36.82 3.85
N LEU A 428 -19.31 -35.82 4.29
CA LEU A 428 -20.24 -35.93 5.41
C LEU A 428 -21.40 -36.89 5.12
N ASP A 429 -21.94 -36.87 3.89
CA ASP A 429 -23.05 -37.73 3.46
C ASP A 429 -22.70 -39.23 3.44
N LYS A 430 -21.40 -39.58 3.43
CA LYS A 430 -20.91 -40.97 3.44
C LYS A 430 -20.78 -41.56 4.85
N LEU A 431 -20.94 -40.76 5.90
CA LEU A 431 -20.69 -41.19 7.27
C LEU A 431 -21.92 -41.86 7.89
N SER A 432 -21.68 -42.94 8.64
CA SER A 432 -22.72 -43.61 9.44
C SER A 432 -23.13 -42.83 10.70
N LYS A 433 -22.33 -41.82 11.10
CA LYS A 433 -22.60 -40.91 12.23
C LYS A 433 -22.45 -39.46 11.77
N PRO A 434 -23.40 -38.58 12.09
CA PRO A 434 -23.31 -37.17 11.71
C PRO A 434 -22.17 -36.49 12.47
N ILE A 435 -21.33 -35.76 11.74
CA ILE A 435 -20.31 -34.86 12.30
C ILE A 435 -20.82 -33.44 12.20
N ASP A 436 -20.66 -32.67 13.28
CA ASP A 436 -20.92 -31.24 13.25
C ASP A 436 -19.89 -30.53 12.37
N ILE A 437 -20.37 -29.84 11.34
CA ILE A 437 -19.52 -29.14 10.38
C ILE A 437 -18.77 -27.96 11.01
N GLU A 438 -19.26 -27.40 12.12
CA GLU A 438 -18.55 -26.34 12.86
C GLU A 438 -17.24 -26.84 13.45
N ILE A 439 -17.14 -28.13 13.80
CA ILE A 439 -15.89 -28.75 14.26
C ILE A 439 -14.88 -28.76 13.13
N LEU A 440 -15.29 -29.18 11.93
CA LEU A 440 -14.43 -29.20 10.74
C LEU A 440 -14.02 -27.78 10.32
N ARG A 441 -14.93 -26.80 10.43
CA ARG A 441 -14.66 -25.38 10.14
C ARG A 441 -13.63 -24.80 11.13
N THR A 442 -13.75 -25.15 12.41
CA THR A 442 -12.78 -24.76 13.44
C THR A 442 -11.41 -25.38 13.19
N MET A 443 -11.37 -26.66 12.79
CA MET A 443 -10.12 -27.31 12.38
C MET A 443 -9.50 -26.62 11.15
N ALA A 444 -10.30 -26.29 10.14
CA ALA A 444 -9.85 -25.54 8.97
C ALA A 444 -9.29 -24.16 9.33
N LEU A 445 -9.93 -23.44 10.27
CA LEU A 445 -9.44 -22.17 10.80
C LEU A 445 -8.08 -22.32 11.49
N TYR A 446 -7.91 -23.34 12.34
CA TYR A 446 -6.63 -23.59 13.00
C TYR A 446 -5.54 -23.97 12.02
N LYS A 447 -5.84 -24.83 11.04
CA LYS A 447 -4.88 -25.21 9.98
C LYS A 447 -4.47 -23.99 9.13
N PHE A 448 -5.42 -23.13 8.79
CA PHE A 448 -5.15 -21.87 8.10
C PHE A 448 -4.21 -20.96 8.92
N ARG A 449 -4.54 -20.71 10.19
CA ARG A 449 -3.73 -19.86 11.07
C ARG A 449 -2.33 -20.43 11.30
N ILE A 450 -2.19 -21.75 11.41
CA ILE A 450 -0.87 -22.42 11.51
C ILE A 450 -0.07 -22.18 10.23
N ALA A 451 -0.66 -22.41 9.06
CA ALA A 451 0.03 -22.22 7.79
C ALA A 451 0.45 -20.76 7.57
N VAL A 452 -0.35 -19.79 7.99
CA VAL A 452 0.03 -18.36 7.96
C VAL A 452 1.20 -18.06 8.90
N ASP A 453 1.19 -18.60 10.13
CA ASP A 453 2.29 -18.42 11.07
C ASP A 453 3.58 -19.14 10.61
N ASP A 454 3.46 -20.26 9.90
CA ASP A 454 4.60 -20.93 9.26
C ASP A 454 5.19 -20.07 8.13
N LEU A 455 4.34 -19.48 7.27
CA LEU A 455 4.77 -18.51 6.24
C LEU A 455 5.47 -17.29 6.87
N ASN A 456 4.89 -16.70 7.91
CA ASN A 456 5.52 -15.62 8.67
C ASN A 456 6.84 -16.08 9.29
N THR A 457 6.93 -17.30 9.80
CA THR A 457 8.19 -17.85 10.33
C THR A 457 9.29 -17.84 9.26
N PHE A 458 8.99 -18.20 8.00
CA PHE A 458 9.96 -18.12 6.90
C PHE A 458 10.43 -16.68 6.65
N LEU A 459 9.50 -15.72 6.53
CA LEU A 459 9.83 -14.31 6.31
C LEU A 459 10.67 -13.72 7.45
N TRP A 460 10.25 -13.94 8.69
CA TRP A 460 10.96 -13.44 9.86
C TRP A 460 12.31 -14.15 10.07
N THR A 461 12.46 -15.39 9.61
CA THR A 461 13.77 -16.04 9.52
C THR A 461 14.67 -15.38 8.48
N ALA A 462 14.14 -14.99 7.32
CA ALA A 462 14.90 -14.21 6.33
C ALA A 462 15.35 -12.85 6.90
N TYR A 463 14.47 -12.15 7.62
CA TYR A 463 14.83 -10.92 8.35
C TYR A 463 15.95 -11.16 9.37
N LEU A 464 15.88 -12.24 10.15
CA LEU A 464 16.92 -12.61 11.11
C LEU A 464 18.26 -12.90 10.43
N HIS A 465 18.25 -13.66 9.33
CA HIS A 465 19.46 -13.98 8.58
C HIS A 465 20.08 -12.73 7.94
N SER A 466 19.27 -11.82 7.40
CA SER A 466 19.72 -10.51 6.91
C SER A 466 20.39 -9.71 8.02
N GLY A 467 19.73 -9.59 9.18
CA GLY A 467 20.24 -8.88 10.36
C GLY A 467 21.51 -9.50 10.95
N GLN A 468 21.70 -10.82 10.84
CA GLN A 468 22.92 -11.49 11.31
C GLN A 468 24.04 -11.53 10.27
N GLY A 469 23.82 -10.99 9.08
CA GLY A 469 24.74 -11.10 7.95
C GLY A 469 24.96 -12.53 7.46
N LYS A 470 23.96 -13.39 7.61
CA LYS A 470 23.96 -14.81 7.23
C LYS A 470 23.03 -15.13 6.05
N LEU A 471 22.41 -14.11 5.45
CA LEU A 471 21.54 -14.31 4.30
C LEU A 471 22.42 -14.66 3.09
N GLN A 472 22.50 -15.96 2.77
CA GLN A 472 23.22 -16.42 1.59
C GLN A 472 22.29 -16.39 0.38
N VAL A 473 22.47 -15.40 -0.48
CA VAL A 473 21.63 -15.18 -1.68
C VAL A 473 22.06 -16.07 -2.87
N SER A 474 23.02 -16.98 -2.67
CA SER A 474 23.51 -17.89 -3.73
C SER A 474 24.16 -19.15 -3.16
N LYS A 475 23.71 -20.33 -3.59
CA LYS A 475 24.35 -21.64 -3.32
C LYS A 475 25.57 -21.93 -4.20
N GLN A 476 26.14 -20.96 -4.92
CA GLN A 476 27.40 -21.17 -5.65
C GLN A 476 28.60 -20.66 -4.83
N PRO A 477 29.53 -21.56 -4.45
CA PRO A 477 30.79 -21.14 -3.85
C PRO A 477 31.72 -20.69 -4.97
N THR A 478 31.70 -19.40 -5.31
CA THR A 478 32.80 -18.81 -6.08
C THR A 478 33.84 -18.26 -5.11
N THR A 479 35.05 -18.74 -5.32
CA THR A 479 36.28 -18.60 -4.56
C THR A 479 36.64 -17.16 -4.17
N THR A 480 37.13 -17.05 -2.93
CA THR A 480 38.06 -16.02 -2.43
C THR A 480 37.63 -14.56 -2.59
N THR A 481 36.63 -14.16 -1.82
CA THR A 481 36.59 -12.80 -1.27
C THR A 481 36.07 -12.89 0.15
N THR A 482 36.75 -12.23 1.08
CA THR A 482 36.43 -12.20 2.51
C THR A 482 34.98 -11.77 2.70
N THR A 483 34.05 -12.73 2.89
CA THR A 483 32.65 -12.45 3.18
C THR A 483 32.60 -11.77 4.53
N ARG A 484 32.60 -10.42 4.53
CA ARG A 484 32.23 -9.66 5.72
C ARG A 484 30.78 -10.01 6.00
N ASN A 485 30.49 -10.59 7.16
CA ASN A 485 29.13 -10.77 7.62
C ASN A 485 28.57 -9.38 7.97
N ILE A 486 27.97 -8.71 6.99
CA ILE A 486 27.38 -7.39 7.18
C ILE A 486 25.97 -7.57 7.72
N SER A 487 25.74 -7.08 8.94
CA SER A 487 24.43 -7.00 9.60
C SER A 487 23.57 -5.97 8.87
N LEU A 488 22.45 -6.41 8.28
CA LEU A 488 21.51 -5.54 7.57
C LEU A 488 20.08 -5.84 8.00
N TRP A 489 19.53 -4.99 8.84
CA TRP A 489 18.13 -5.10 9.25
C TRP A 489 17.19 -4.45 8.22
N PRO A 490 16.17 -5.18 7.71
CA PRO A 490 15.17 -4.64 6.80
C PRO A 490 14.40 -3.46 7.39
N SER A 491 13.97 -2.53 6.54
CA SER A 491 13.19 -1.34 6.93
C SER A 491 11.91 -1.71 7.69
N THR A 492 11.21 -2.75 7.24
CA THR A 492 10.00 -3.29 7.89
C THR A 492 10.22 -3.61 9.37
N VAL A 493 11.33 -4.27 9.70
CA VAL A 493 11.67 -4.60 11.10
C VAL A 493 11.96 -3.34 11.90
N LYS A 494 12.70 -2.40 11.30
CA LYS A 494 13.01 -1.10 11.93
C LYS A 494 11.76 -0.31 12.26
N GLU A 495 10.79 -0.26 11.36
CA GLU A 495 9.51 0.42 11.57
C GLU A 495 8.65 -0.25 12.64
N LEU A 496 8.60 -1.59 12.67
CA LEU A 496 7.82 -2.33 13.64
C LEU A 496 8.32 -2.13 15.07
N ILE A 497 9.64 -2.07 15.27
CA ILE A 497 10.22 -1.77 16.60
C ILE A 497 9.91 -0.35 17.03
N LYS A 498 9.99 0.62 16.11
CA LYS A 498 9.60 2.02 16.38
C LYS A 498 8.15 2.11 16.85
N LYS A 499 7.24 1.32 16.25
CA LYS A 499 5.80 1.31 16.61
C LYS A 499 5.50 0.58 17.93
N THR A 500 6.25 -0.45 18.29
CA THR A 500 5.88 -1.37 19.39
C THR A 500 6.57 -1.11 20.73
N ARG A 501 7.78 -0.52 20.75
CA ARG A 501 8.59 -0.43 22.00
C ARG A 501 9.06 0.96 22.43
N TYR A 502 8.99 1.99 21.58
CA TYR A 502 9.59 3.30 21.89
C TYR A 502 8.57 4.44 21.88
N LYS A 503 8.32 5.03 23.07
CA LYS A 503 7.65 6.34 23.26
C LYS A 503 8.67 7.47 23.54
N SER A 504 9.95 7.28 23.23
CA SER A 504 11.04 8.19 23.62
C SER A 504 11.88 8.61 22.41
N ASP A 505 12.22 9.90 22.36
CA ASP A 505 12.91 10.63 21.27
C ASP A 505 14.38 10.24 21.03
N ASP A 506 14.87 9.11 21.55
CA ASP A 506 16.29 8.75 21.50
C ASP A 506 16.56 7.60 20.52
N ILE A 507 16.70 7.95 19.24
CA ILE A 507 17.04 7.06 18.11
C ILE A 507 18.38 6.32 18.31
N ASN A 508 19.24 6.81 19.21
CA ASN A 508 20.59 6.30 19.44
C ASN A 508 20.67 5.04 20.34
N VAL A 509 19.54 4.53 20.85
CA VAL A 509 19.51 3.36 21.77
C VAL A 509 19.21 2.04 21.05
N VAL A 510 18.76 2.06 19.79
CA VAL A 510 18.44 0.82 19.04
C VAL A 510 19.71 0.25 18.41
N ASN A 511 20.30 -0.74 19.08
CA ASN A 511 21.44 -1.50 18.55
C ASN A 511 20.98 -2.81 17.90
N ASP A 512 21.89 -3.49 17.19
CA ASP A 512 21.64 -4.77 16.51
C ASP A 512 21.04 -5.84 17.43
N ASN A 513 21.43 -5.85 18.71
CA ASN A 513 20.87 -6.79 19.70
C ASN A 513 19.37 -6.54 19.94
N THR A 514 18.93 -5.28 19.88
CA THR A 514 17.51 -4.92 20.05
C THR A 514 16.66 -5.44 18.89
N PHE A 515 17.17 -5.34 17.66
CA PHE A 515 16.52 -5.91 16.47
C PHE A 515 16.47 -7.43 16.54
N GLU A 516 17.58 -8.06 16.91
CA GLU A 516 17.66 -9.51 17.05
C GLU A 516 16.71 -10.05 18.11
N ASP A 517 16.67 -9.44 19.30
CA ASP A 517 15.79 -9.87 20.39
C ASP A 517 14.32 -9.73 20.01
N PHE A 518 13.95 -8.67 19.27
CA PHE A 518 12.60 -8.46 18.80
C PHE A 518 12.19 -9.52 17.77
N VAL A 519 13.02 -9.75 16.75
CA VAL A 519 12.74 -10.78 15.72
C VAL A 519 12.69 -12.18 16.33
N ARG A 520 13.59 -12.51 17.26
CA ARG A 520 13.54 -13.77 18.01
C ARG A 520 12.31 -13.90 18.89
N ALA A 521 11.80 -12.80 19.47
CA ALA A 521 10.55 -12.82 20.22
C ALA A 521 9.36 -13.15 19.32
N MET A 522 9.24 -12.50 18.16
CA MET A 522 8.18 -12.77 17.19
C MET A 522 8.21 -14.23 16.69
N LEU A 523 9.41 -14.77 16.40
CA LEU A 523 9.57 -16.18 16.04
C LEU A 523 9.14 -17.14 17.16
N ARG A 524 9.39 -16.79 18.43
CA ARG A 524 8.90 -17.57 19.58
C ARG A 524 7.38 -17.50 19.71
N ASP A 525 6.78 -16.34 19.45
CA ASP A 525 5.33 -16.15 19.51
C ASP A 525 4.63 -17.00 18.45
N PHE A 526 5.11 -17.00 17.20
CA PHE A 526 4.59 -17.89 16.14
C PHE A 526 4.70 -19.37 16.53
N ALA A 527 5.86 -19.80 17.06
CA ALA A 527 6.04 -21.18 17.52
C ALA A 527 5.08 -21.54 18.68
N GLY A 528 4.84 -20.59 19.59
CA GLY A 528 3.89 -20.72 20.69
C GLY A 528 2.44 -20.87 20.20
N HIS A 529 2.02 -20.00 19.28
CA HIS A 529 0.71 -20.05 18.65
C HIS A 529 0.49 -21.36 17.89
N ASN A 530 1.47 -21.80 17.09
CA ASN A 530 1.38 -23.03 16.32
C ASN A 530 1.31 -24.26 17.22
N ARG A 531 2.05 -24.29 18.32
CA ARG A 531 1.95 -25.37 19.32
C ARG A 531 0.56 -25.42 19.96
N SER A 532 0.02 -24.27 20.38
CA SER A 532 -1.31 -24.18 20.98
C SER A 532 -2.39 -24.68 20.00
N ARG A 533 -2.42 -24.15 18.77
CA ARG A 533 -3.42 -24.54 17.76
C ARG A 533 -3.26 -25.98 17.29
N SER A 534 -2.02 -26.50 17.21
CA SER A 534 -1.79 -27.92 16.89
C SER A 534 -2.34 -28.84 17.98
N ASN A 535 -2.25 -28.43 19.24
CA ASN A 535 -2.87 -29.18 20.35
C ASN A 535 -4.40 -29.13 20.26
N GLU A 536 -4.99 -27.98 19.93
CA GLU A 536 -6.44 -27.88 19.71
C GLU A 536 -6.91 -28.79 18.58
N ILE A 537 -6.20 -28.83 17.45
CA ILE A 537 -6.51 -29.77 16.36
C ILE A 537 -6.45 -31.23 16.85
N LYS A 538 -5.46 -31.59 17.69
CA LYS A 538 -5.39 -32.94 18.27
C LYS A 538 -6.58 -33.24 19.17
N ILE A 539 -7.03 -32.28 19.98
CA ILE A 539 -8.23 -32.41 20.82
C ILE A 539 -9.48 -32.61 19.94
N GLN A 540 -9.65 -31.81 18.89
CA GLN A 540 -10.79 -31.96 17.96
C GLN A 540 -10.78 -33.33 17.25
N LYS A 541 -9.60 -33.81 16.83
CA LYS A 541 -9.47 -35.18 16.27
C LYS A 541 -9.85 -36.26 17.29
N GLN A 542 -9.47 -36.10 18.56
CA GLN A 542 -9.86 -37.04 19.62
C GLN A 542 -11.37 -37.04 19.86
N ILE A 543 -12.03 -35.87 19.81
CA ILE A 543 -13.50 -35.74 19.93
C ILE A 543 -14.20 -36.49 18.79
N LEU A 544 -13.71 -36.36 17.56
CA LEU A 544 -14.30 -37.01 16.39
C LEU A 544 -13.97 -38.52 16.30
N ALA A 545 -12.89 -38.96 16.97
CA ALA A 545 -12.43 -40.35 17.04
C ALA A 545 -12.43 -41.03 15.66
N ASN A 546 -13.00 -42.23 15.56
CA ASN A 546 -13.05 -43.03 14.33
C ASN A 546 -13.92 -42.42 13.21
N SER A 547 -14.61 -41.31 13.47
CA SER A 547 -15.48 -40.65 12.49
C SER A 547 -14.70 -39.69 11.58
N PHE A 548 -13.54 -39.20 12.02
CA PHE A 548 -12.68 -38.33 11.22
C PHE A 548 -11.75 -39.16 10.33
N THR A 549 -11.93 -39.09 9.02
CA THR A 549 -11.15 -39.88 8.05
C THR A 549 -9.98 -39.10 7.49
N LEU A 550 -8.98 -39.81 6.94
CA LEU A 550 -7.86 -39.19 6.23
C LEU A 550 -8.35 -38.36 5.02
N GLU A 551 -9.37 -38.83 4.30
CA GLU A 551 -9.97 -38.09 3.18
C GLU A 551 -10.54 -36.74 3.61
N MET A 552 -11.16 -36.65 4.80
CA MET A 552 -11.64 -35.38 5.35
C MET A 552 -10.49 -34.45 5.73
N GLU A 553 -9.41 -35.01 6.28
CA GLU A 553 -8.23 -34.23 6.61
C GLU A 553 -7.58 -33.62 5.34
N GLU A 554 -7.39 -34.43 4.30
CA GLU A 554 -6.86 -34.01 3.02
C GLU A 554 -7.76 -32.98 2.32
N ALA A 555 -9.09 -33.14 2.42
CA ALA A 555 -10.03 -32.18 1.88
C ALA A 555 -9.96 -30.83 2.60
N ILE A 556 -9.82 -30.82 3.93
CA ILE A 556 -9.63 -29.59 4.70
C ILE A 556 -8.28 -28.94 4.34
N ASP A 557 -7.20 -29.72 4.25
CA ASP A 557 -5.87 -29.23 3.89
C ASP A 557 -5.88 -28.57 2.50
N LYS A 558 -6.44 -29.26 1.52
CA LYS A 558 -6.56 -28.77 0.14
C LYS A 558 -7.44 -27.52 0.07
N PHE A 559 -8.55 -27.49 0.79
CA PHE A 559 -9.44 -26.33 0.84
C PHE A 559 -8.74 -25.10 1.43
N VAL A 560 -8.05 -25.28 2.57
CA VAL A 560 -7.28 -24.22 3.23
C VAL A 560 -6.13 -23.75 2.33
N GLU A 561 -5.46 -24.65 1.62
CA GLU A 561 -4.41 -24.29 0.67
C GLU A 561 -4.94 -23.43 -0.48
N GLN A 562 -6.02 -23.88 -1.12
CA GLN A 562 -6.58 -23.25 -2.32
C GLN A 562 -7.25 -21.91 -2.04
N HIS A 563 -8.00 -21.80 -0.93
CA HIS A 563 -8.83 -20.62 -0.65
C HIS A 563 -8.29 -19.72 0.45
N GLY A 564 -7.39 -20.23 1.30
CA GLY A 564 -6.83 -19.50 2.42
C GLY A 564 -5.39 -19.07 2.19
N THR A 565 -4.47 -20.02 2.01
CA THR A 565 -3.03 -19.75 2.15
C THR A 565 -2.33 -19.35 0.86
N ALA A 566 -2.88 -19.67 -0.32
CA ALA A 566 -2.27 -19.34 -1.62
C ALA A 566 -1.91 -17.85 -1.76
N PHE A 567 -2.83 -16.95 -1.37
CA PHE A 567 -2.60 -15.49 -1.41
C PHE A 567 -1.52 -15.04 -0.42
N HIS A 568 -1.59 -15.53 0.83
CA HIS A 568 -0.59 -15.21 1.85
C HIS A 568 0.80 -15.72 1.47
N ARG A 569 0.88 -16.91 0.85
CA ARG A 569 2.14 -17.48 0.36
C ARG A 569 2.78 -16.60 -0.69
N ALA A 570 2.02 -16.18 -1.71
CA ALA A 570 2.54 -15.32 -2.77
C ALA A 570 3.10 -14.00 -2.23
N ASP A 571 2.34 -13.34 -1.33
CA ASP A 571 2.79 -12.10 -0.68
C ASP A 571 4.04 -12.32 0.18
N THR A 572 4.07 -13.39 0.97
CA THR A 572 5.25 -13.73 1.81
C THR A 572 6.48 -14.03 0.94
N GLU A 573 6.34 -14.80 -0.14
CA GLU A 573 7.43 -15.11 -1.07
C GLU A 573 7.96 -13.85 -1.76
N GLU A 574 7.08 -12.93 -2.16
CA GLU A 574 7.47 -11.62 -2.71
C GLU A 574 8.27 -10.80 -1.68
N GLN A 575 7.84 -10.75 -0.43
CA GLN A 575 8.58 -10.04 0.63
C GLN A 575 9.96 -10.66 0.89
N ILE A 576 10.07 -11.99 0.89
CA ILE A 576 11.37 -12.67 1.04
C ILE A 576 12.30 -12.30 -0.13
N ALA A 577 11.79 -12.32 -1.36
CA ALA A 577 12.57 -11.97 -2.55
C ALA A 577 13.06 -10.52 -2.53
N ILE A 578 12.27 -9.59 -1.96
CA ILE A 578 12.68 -8.20 -1.74
C ILE A 578 13.83 -8.13 -0.75
N VAL A 579 13.72 -8.82 0.40
CA VAL A 579 14.79 -8.85 1.43
C VAL A 579 16.09 -9.40 0.86
N GLU A 580 16.03 -10.48 0.10
CA GLU A 580 17.19 -11.09 -0.53
C GLU A 580 17.86 -10.16 -1.54
N TYR A 581 17.05 -9.49 -2.39
CA TYR A 581 17.55 -8.50 -3.34
C TYR A 581 18.21 -7.32 -2.64
N GLU A 582 17.54 -6.71 -1.66
CA GLU A 582 18.06 -5.56 -0.91
C GLU A 582 19.36 -5.90 -0.17
N TYR A 583 19.44 -7.08 0.42
CA TYR A 583 20.64 -7.54 1.10
C TYR A 583 21.84 -7.62 0.14
N GLU A 584 21.68 -8.31 -0.98
CA GLU A 584 22.74 -8.46 -1.98
C GLU A 584 23.12 -7.11 -2.62
N ASP A 585 22.14 -6.25 -2.89
CA ASP A 585 22.39 -4.94 -3.49
C ASP A 585 23.18 -4.02 -2.55
N ARG A 586 22.89 -4.09 -1.24
CA ARG A 586 23.65 -3.38 -0.21
C ARG A 586 25.07 -3.93 -0.06
N LEU A 587 25.27 -5.25 -0.13
CA LEU A 587 26.62 -5.82 -0.14
C LEU A 587 27.45 -5.26 -1.31
N ILE A 588 26.83 -5.11 -2.49
CA ILE A 588 27.48 -4.51 -3.65
C ILE A 588 27.83 -3.03 -3.39
N ASP A 589 26.95 -2.26 -2.75
CA ASP A 589 27.27 -0.88 -2.34
C ASP A 589 28.49 -0.85 -1.42
N PHE A 590 28.52 -1.67 -0.37
CA PHE A 590 29.65 -1.71 0.56
C PHE A 590 30.97 -2.06 -0.15
N GLU A 591 30.97 -3.10 -0.99
CA GLU A 591 32.15 -3.50 -1.76
C GLU A 591 32.59 -2.41 -2.76
N PHE A 592 31.64 -1.66 -3.32
CA PHE A 592 31.92 -0.57 -4.25
C PHE A 592 32.54 0.64 -3.55
N TYR A 593 31.99 1.06 -2.41
CA TYR A 593 32.52 2.18 -1.62
C TYR A 593 33.87 1.86 -0.95
N ASP A 594 34.13 0.59 -0.62
CA ASP A 594 35.45 0.12 -0.16
C ASP A 594 36.55 0.34 -1.22
N GLN A 595 36.19 0.48 -2.51
CA GLN A 595 37.14 0.86 -3.56
C GLN A 595 37.48 2.35 -3.58
N THR A 596 36.90 3.16 -2.68
CA THR A 596 37.09 4.63 -2.61
C THR A 596 36.82 5.34 -3.94
N PRO A 597 35.61 5.23 -4.52
CA PRO A 597 35.30 5.77 -5.84
C PRO A 597 35.32 7.31 -5.85
N TYR A 598 35.72 7.88 -6.99
CA TYR A 598 35.49 9.30 -7.30
C TYR A 598 33.99 9.57 -7.48
N ARG A 599 33.58 10.81 -7.23
CA ARG A 599 32.17 11.24 -7.36
C ARG A 599 31.59 10.88 -8.74
N GLU A 600 32.37 11.07 -9.80
CA GLU A 600 31.95 10.77 -11.16
C GLU A 600 31.78 9.26 -11.42
N GLN A 601 32.60 8.41 -10.79
CA GLN A 601 32.45 6.95 -10.86
C GLN A 601 31.17 6.50 -10.15
N VAL A 602 30.83 7.10 -9.01
CA VAL A 602 29.56 6.84 -8.29
C VAL A 602 28.37 7.14 -9.19
N VAL A 603 28.37 8.31 -9.84
CA VAL A 603 27.29 8.72 -10.75
C VAL A 603 27.13 7.74 -11.91
N VAL A 604 28.24 7.35 -12.56
CA VAL A 604 28.19 6.38 -13.66
C VAL A 604 27.64 5.03 -13.19
N PHE A 605 28.10 4.54 -12.03
CA PHE A 605 27.66 3.26 -11.49
C PHE A 605 26.16 3.25 -11.14
N GLN A 606 25.67 4.33 -10.52
CA GLN A 606 24.26 4.51 -10.16
C GLN A 606 23.38 4.64 -11.40
N ASN A 607 23.71 5.53 -12.34
CA ASN A 607 22.93 5.71 -13.57
C ASN A 607 22.74 4.39 -14.31
N ILE A 608 23.82 3.64 -14.58
CA ILE A 608 23.70 2.37 -15.32
C ILE A 608 22.84 1.35 -14.57
N SER A 609 22.94 1.31 -13.24
CA SER A 609 22.14 0.42 -12.40
C SER A 609 20.66 0.78 -12.41
N GLU A 610 20.34 2.07 -12.26
CA GLU A 610 18.97 2.60 -12.29
C GLU A 610 18.33 2.38 -13.66
N ARG A 611 19.02 2.75 -14.75
CA ARG A 611 18.55 2.50 -16.12
C ARG A 611 18.32 1.03 -16.41
N LYS A 612 19.17 0.14 -15.87
CA LYS A 612 18.99 -1.31 -16.02
C LYS A 612 17.72 -1.76 -15.31
N TYR A 613 17.49 -1.29 -14.09
CA TYR A 613 16.30 -1.63 -13.32
C TYR A 613 15.03 -1.14 -14.02
N GLU A 614 15.01 0.10 -14.52
CA GLU A 614 13.92 0.67 -15.31
C GLU A 614 13.61 -0.17 -16.56
N LYS A 615 14.64 -0.46 -17.37
CA LYS A 615 14.54 -1.30 -18.58
C LYS A 615 13.89 -2.65 -18.30
N GLU A 616 14.39 -3.38 -17.31
CA GLU A 616 13.89 -4.73 -17.02
C GLU A 616 12.52 -4.71 -16.34
N THR A 617 12.23 -3.69 -15.54
CA THR A 617 10.89 -3.50 -14.94
C THR A 617 9.84 -3.24 -16.01
N ALA A 618 10.14 -2.37 -16.99
CA ALA A 618 9.25 -2.09 -18.10
C ALA A 618 8.99 -3.34 -18.97
N LYS A 619 10.03 -4.14 -19.25
CA LYS A 619 9.90 -5.44 -19.93
C LYS A 619 9.02 -6.42 -19.16
N MET A 620 9.23 -6.54 -17.85
CA MET A 620 8.41 -7.39 -16.98
C MET A 620 6.95 -6.97 -17.01
N SER A 621 6.65 -5.65 -16.96
CA SER A 621 5.29 -5.12 -17.03
C SER A 621 4.59 -5.54 -18.33
N VAL A 622 5.25 -5.38 -19.47
CA VAL A 622 4.72 -5.84 -20.76
C VAL A 622 4.46 -7.35 -20.76
N ALA A 623 5.40 -8.15 -20.25
CA ALA A 623 5.27 -9.60 -20.19
C ALA A 623 4.07 -10.03 -19.32
N ILE A 624 3.87 -9.39 -18.17
CA ILE A 624 2.70 -9.61 -17.30
C ILE A 624 1.40 -9.27 -18.01
N LEU A 625 1.37 -8.18 -18.80
CA LEU A 625 0.17 -7.78 -19.54
C LEU A 625 -0.17 -8.74 -20.67
N LYS A 626 0.84 -9.22 -21.40
CA LYS A 626 0.67 -10.28 -22.40
C LYS A 626 0.13 -11.57 -21.77
N GLN A 627 0.63 -11.95 -20.59
CA GLN A 627 0.11 -13.09 -19.83
C GLN A 627 -1.35 -12.86 -19.39
N ARG A 628 -1.69 -11.68 -18.87
CA ARG A 628 -3.07 -11.32 -18.49
C ARG A 628 -4.06 -11.42 -19.66
N LEU A 629 -3.64 -11.01 -20.86
CA LEU A 629 -4.44 -11.14 -22.08
C LEU A 629 -4.75 -12.61 -22.40
N LEU A 630 -3.77 -13.51 -22.29
CA LEU A 630 -3.96 -14.95 -22.52
C LEU A 630 -5.02 -15.55 -21.57
N TYR A 631 -5.12 -15.03 -20.35
CA TYR A 631 -6.07 -15.49 -19.34
C TYR A 631 -7.36 -14.65 -19.25
N ASN A 632 -7.63 -13.75 -20.21
CA ASN A 632 -8.80 -12.85 -20.24
C ASN A 632 -9.00 -12.00 -18.96
N HIS A 633 -7.91 -11.69 -18.24
CA HIS A 633 -7.96 -10.88 -17.02
C HIS A 633 -7.63 -9.42 -17.35
N LEU A 634 -8.64 -8.54 -17.30
CA LEU A 634 -8.44 -7.09 -17.46
C LEU A 634 -7.65 -6.54 -16.28
N PRO A 635 -6.66 -5.66 -16.51
CA PRO A 635 -6.09 -4.86 -15.43
C PRO A 635 -7.19 -4.13 -14.65
N ASP A 636 -7.05 -4.01 -13.33
CA ASP A 636 -7.99 -3.28 -12.45
C ASP A 636 -8.26 -1.85 -12.93
N SER A 637 -7.31 -1.23 -13.65
CA SER A 637 -7.45 0.09 -14.26
C SER A 637 -8.54 0.17 -15.35
N PHE A 638 -9.10 -0.96 -15.77
CA PHE A 638 -10.20 -1.03 -16.74
C PHE A 638 -11.54 -1.47 -16.11
N GLU A 639 -11.57 -1.90 -14.84
CA GLU A 639 -12.83 -2.06 -14.10
C GLU A 639 -13.52 -0.71 -13.85
N THR A 640 -12.81 0.41 -14.04
CA THR A 640 -13.31 1.78 -13.95
C THR A 640 -13.98 2.29 -15.22
N ILE A 641 -13.84 1.59 -16.36
CA ILE A 641 -14.70 1.88 -17.51
C ILE A 641 -16.04 1.25 -17.19
N HIS A 642 -16.91 2.06 -16.57
CA HIS A 642 -18.34 1.80 -16.48
C HIS A 642 -18.88 1.70 -17.90
N LEU A 643 -18.86 0.49 -18.44
CA LEU A 643 -19.80 0.14 -19.49
C LEU A 643 -21.18 0.44 -18.90
N PRO A 644 -22.01 1.23 -19.60
CA PRO A 644 -23.34 1.58 -19.11
C PRO A 644 -24.03 0.32 -18.63
N GLU A 645 -24.71 0.40 -17.47
CA GLU A 645 -25.46 -0.74 -16.94
C GLU A 645 -26.28 -1.33 -18.10
N PRO A 646 -26.12 -2.63 -18.38
CA PRO A 646 -26.80 -3.22 -19.52
C PRO A 646 -28.27 -2.92 -19.34
N VAL A 647 -28.87 -2.18 -20.29
CA VAL A 647 -30.32 -2.05 -20.39
C VAL A 647 -30.85 -3.46 -20.20
N SER A 648 -31.66 -3.69 -19.17
CA SER A 648 -32.06 -5.04 -18.79
C SER A 648 -32.73 -5.69 -20.00
N LEU A 649 -31.98 -6.51 -20.73
CA LEU A 649 -32.46 -7.22 -21.92
C LEU A 649 -33.57 -8.21 -21.52
N GLU A 650 -33.71 -8.50 -20.22
CA GLU A 650 -34.80 -9.28 -19.65
C GLU A 650 -36.18 -8.62 -19.84
N THR A 651 -36.23 -7.30 -20.04
CA THR A 651 -37.47 -6.56 -20.33
C THR A 651 -38.00 -6.83 -21.75
N ILE A 652 -37.18 -7.39 -22.66
CA ILE A 652 -37.56 -7.69 -24.05
C ILE A 652 -38.37 -8.99 -24.09
N GLN A 653 -39.69 -8.91 -24.25
CA GLN A 653 -40.58 -10.09 -24.24
C GLN A 653 -40.29 -11.12 -25.36
N ASN A 654 -39.70 -10.69 -26.47
CA ASN A 654 -39.35 -11.59 -27.58
C ASN A 654 -38.02 -12.32 -27.28
N ASN A 655 -38.10 -13.61 -26.96
CA ASN A 655 -36.93 -14.44 -26.63
C ASN A 655 -35.88 -14.51 -27.75
N THR A 656 -36.30 -14.58 -29.01
CA THR A 656 -35.37 -14.67 -30.15
C THR A 656 -34.62 -13.35 -30.35
N MET A 657 -35.33 -12.23 -30.20
CA MET A 657 -34.72 -10.90 -30.27
C MET A 657 -33.79 -10.64 -29.08
N ARG A 658 -34.19 -11.06 -27.88
CA ARG A 658 -33.37 -10.99 -26.66
C ARG A 658 -32.06 -11.75 -26.83
N GLN A 659 -32.11 -13.02 -27.24
CA GLN A 659 -30.92 -13.84 -27.46
C GLN A 659 -29.98 -13.21 -28.50
N ARG A 660 -30.52 -12.73 -29.62
CA ARG A 660 -29.73 -12.08 -30.67
C ARG A 660 -29.03 -10.81 -30.17
N LEU A 661 -29.73 -9.96 -29.42
CA LEU A 661 -29.17 -8.73 -28.87
C LEU A 661 -28.15 -9.01 -27.76
N THR A 662 -28.40 -9.99 -26.89
CA THR A 662 -27.43 -10.45 -25.89
C THR A 662 -26.14 -10.94 -26.55
N GLU A 663 -26.25 -11.74 -27.63
CA GLU A 663 -25.08 -12.21 -28.38
C GLU A 663 -24.32 -11.06 -29.05
N GLN A 664 -25.03 -10.10 -29.67
CA GLN A 664 -24.40 -8.93 -30.28
C GLN A 664 -23.70 -8.04 -29.24
N TYR A 665 -24.35 -7.77 -28.11
CA TYR A 665 -23.77 -7.03 -27.00
C TYR A 665 -22.51 -7.71 -26.48
N ASN A 666 -22.56 -9.03 -26.22
CA ASN A 666 -21.40 -9.79 -25.77
C ASN A 666 -20.25 -9.76 -26.80
N LYS A 667 -20.55 -9.83 -28.10
CA LYS A 667 -19.53 -9.70 -29.16
C LYS A 667 -18.88 -8.32 -29.17
N ILE A 668 -19.67 -7.25 -29.05
CA ILE A 668 -19.16 -5.87 -28.98
C ILE A 668 -18.31 -5.67 -27.72
N LEU A 669 -18.80 -6.17 -26.58
CA LEU A 669 -18.09 -6.11 -25.31
C LEU A 669 -16.74 -6.83 -25.37
N GLN A 670 -16.70 -8.04 -25.91
CA GLN A 670 -15.46 -8.80 -26.08
C GLN A 670 -14.47 -8.09 -27.03
N ARG A 671 -14.97 -7.54 -28.15
CA ARG A 671 -14.16 -6.75 -29.08
C ARG A 671 -13.57 -5.51 -28.41
N THR A 672 -14.40 -4.75 -27.71
CA THR A 672 -13.98 -3.52 -27.01
C THR A 672 -12.91 -3.83 -25.98
N LYS A 673 -13.09 -4.90 -25.19
CA LYS A 673 -12.07 -5.37 -24.24
C LYS A 673 -10.76 -5.73 -24.94
N ALA A 674 -10.80 -6.49 -26.03
CA ALA A 674 -9.62 -6.89 -26.80
C ALA A 674 -8.87 -5.68 -27.41
N ASP A 675 -9.60 -4.72 -27.98
CA ASP A 675 -9.01 -3.49 -28.53
C ASP A 675 -8.31 -2.67 -27.44
N MET A 676 -8.93 -2.55 -26.26
CA MET A 676 -8.35 -1.86 -25.10
C MET A 676 -7.07 -2.55 -24.59
N PHE A 677 -7.05 -3.88 -24.51
CA PHE A 677 -5.82 -4.61 -24.15
C PHE A 677 -4.70 -4.37 -25.16
N THR A 678 -5.02 -4.40 -26.46
CA THR A 678 -4.04 -4.17 -27.53
C THR A 678 -3.45 -2.77 -27.41
N MET A 679 -4.28 -1.74 -27.21
CA MET A 679 -3.82 -0.36 -27.01
C MET A 679 -2.94 -0.23 -25.77
N TYR A 680 -3.30 -0.89 -24.67
CA TYR A 680 -2.54 -0.83 -23.42
C TYR A 680 -1.19 -1.53 -23.54
N ILE A 681 -1.15 -2.74 -24.12
CA ILE A 681 0.10 -3.47 -24.38
C ILE A 681 0.99 -2.64 -25.31
N ALA A 682 0.44 -2.03 -26.37
CA ALA A 682 1.21 -1.18 -27.28
C ALA A 682 1.81 0.04 -26.57
N THR A 683 1.05 0.67 -25.66
CA THR A 683 1.52 1.82 -24.88
C THR A 683 2.65 1.42 -23.93
N GLU A 684 2.50 0.31 -23.22
CA GLU A 684 3.53 -0.20 -22.30
C GLU A 684 4.76 -0.74 -23.05
N GLN A 685 4.57 -1.30 -24.25
CA GLN A 685 5.66 -1.69 -25.14
C GLN A 685 6.46 -0.47 -25.60
N ALA A 686 5.78 0.63 -25.99
CA ALA A 686 6.46 1.86 -26.38
C ALA A 686 7.31 2.44 -25.23
N LYS A 687 6.79 2.41 -23.99
CA LYS A 687 7.56 2.80 -22.79
C LYS A 687 8.76 1.89 -22.57
N ALA A 688 8.58 0.57 -22.69
CA ALA A 688 9.67 -0.40 -22.54
C ALA A 688 10.76 -0.16 -23.60
N ASP A 689 10.38 0.11 -24.84
CA ASP A 689 11.31 0.41 -25.93
C ASP A 689 12.08 1.72 -25.68
N GLU A 690 11.43 2.72 -25.09
CA GLU A 690 12.10 3.95 -24.65
C GLU A 690 13.15 3.66 -23.57
N CYS A 691 12.79 2.94 -22.50
CA CYS A 691 13.74 2.54 -21.46
C CYS A 691 14.91 1.69 -22.02
N VAL A 692 14.66 0.83 -23.01
CA VAL A 692 15.70 0.07 -23.72
C VAL A 692 16.67 1.02 -24.41
N LYS A 693 16.17 1.99 -25.18
CA LYS A 693 16.99 2.98 -25.87
C LYS A 693 17.81 3.84 -24.90
N GLU A 694 17.21 4.28 -23.80
CA GLU A 694 17.89 5.06 -22.78
C GLU A 694 19.04 4.28 -22.12
N PHE A 695 18.79 3.04 -21.73
CA PHE A 695 19.84 2.19 -21.17
C PHE A 695 20.95 1.91 -22.18
N ASP A 696 20.61 1.58 -23.44
CA ASP A 696 21.61 1.26 -24.46
C ASP A 696 22.48 2.49 -24.79
N ARG A 697 21.88 3.68 -24.82
CA ARG A 697 22.59 4.97 -24.94
C ARG A 697 23.55 5.19 -23.77
N ASP A 698 23.05 5.15 -22.54
CA ASP A 698 23.85 5.44 -21.35
C ASP A 698 24.97 4.38 -21.17
N TYR A 699 24.71 3.12 -21.52
CA TYR A 699 25.69 2.04 -21.52
C TYR A 699 26.77 2.21 -22.60
N ALA A 700 26.40 2.71 -23.79
CA ALA A 700 27.36 3.06 -24.84
C ALA A 700 28.25 4.23 -24.40
N GLU A 701 27.66 5.28 -23.80
CA GLU A 701 28.41 6.43 -23.26
C GLU A 701 29.39 6.00 -22.15
N MET A 702 28.96 5.09 -21.26
CA MET A 702 29.85 4.50 -20.26
C MET A 702 31.01 3.76 -20.92
N LYS A 703 30.79 2.94 -21.95
CA LYS A 703 31.85 2.22 -22.68
C LYS A 703 32.83 3.16 -23.36
N GLU A 704 32.33 4.23 -23.97
CA GLU A 704 33.17 5.27 -24.55
C GLU A 704 34.01 5.95 -23.47
N THR A 705 33.40 6.32 -22.35
CA THR A 705 34.07 6.92 -21.18
C THR A 705 35.14 6.00 -20.61
N GLN A 706 34.95 4.69 -20.60
CA GLN A 706 35.99 3.72 -20.20
C GLN A 706 37.20 3.75 -21.14
N SER A 707 36.99 4.03 -22.42
CA SER A 707 38.02 4.00 -23.47
C SER A 707 38.77 5.33 -23.58
N THR A 708 38.05 6.44 -23.62
CA THR A 708 38.57 7.78 -23.96
C THR A 708 38.50 8.78 -22.81
N GLY A 709 37.72 8.49 -21.76
CA GLY A 709 37.45 9.44 -20.66
C GLY A 709 38.63 9.67 -19.71
N SER A 710 38.50 10.67 -18.84
CA SER A 710 39.45 10.94 -17.75
C SER A 710 39.51 9.76 -16.75
N PRO A 711 40.67 9.43 -16.15
CA PRO A 711 40.78 8.35 -15.16
C PRO A 711 39.76 8.42 -14.03
N HIS A 712 39.37 9.62 -13.60
CA HIS A 712 38.37 9.84 -12.55
C HIS A 712 36.93 9.47 -12.94
N LYS A 713 36.67 9.24 -14.23
CA LYS A 713 35.38 8.76 -14.76
C LYS A 713 35.41 7.27 -15.14
N ARG A 714 36.59 6.66 -15.23
CA ARG A 714 36.75 5.25 -15.61
C ARG A 714 36.52 4.37 -14.40
N LEU A 715 35.66 3.36 -14.52
CA LEU A 715 35.44 2.39 -13.47
C LEU A 715 36.63 1.43 -13.44
N THR A 716 37.11 1.09 -12.25
CA THR A 716 38.18 0.08 -12.12
C THR A 716 37.66 -1.30 -12.54
N PRO A 717 38.54 -2.27 -12.85
CA PRO A 717 38.12 -3.64 -13.16
C PRO A 717 37.21 -4.25 -12.07
N THR A 718 37.52 -3.99 -10.81
CA THR A 718 36.69 -4.42 -9.66
C THR A 718 35.32 -3.76 -9.68
N MET A 719 35.24 -2.44 -9.90
CA MET A 719 33.96 -1.72 -10.00
C MET A 719 33.11 -2.22 -11.17
N LEU A 720 33.71 -2.55 -12.32
CA LEU A 720 33.00 -3.15 -13.45
C LEU A 720 32.47 -4.55 -13.13
N GLN A 721 33.20 -5.34 -12.34
CA GLN A 721 32.72 -6.64 -11.86
C GLN A 721 31.53 -6.47 -10.91
N LEU A 722 31.59 -5.51 -9.99
CA LEU A 722 30.48 -5.17 -9.09
C LEU A 722 29.24 -4.70 -9.87
N LEU A 723 29.44 -3.91 -10.93
CA LEU A 723 28.34 -3.46 -11.79
C LEU A 723 27.66 -4.65 -12.48
N ARG A 724 28.46 -5.60 -13.02
CA ARG A 724 27.91 -6.84 -13.60
C ARG A 724 27.16 -7.66 -12.56
N LYS A 725 27.69 -7.76 -11.34
CA LYS A 725 27.04 -8.45 -10.22
C LYS A 725 25.68 -7.81 -9.90
N ARG A 726 25.59 -6.47 -9.85
CA ARG A 726 24.33 -5.73 -9.64
C ARG A 726 23.34 -5.96 -10.77
N VAL A 727 23.79 -5.88 -12.02
CA VAL A 727 22.96 -6.17 -13.20
C VAL A 727 22.39 -7.59 -13.15
N GLN A 728 23.19 -8.59 -12.74
CA GLN A 728 22.72 -9.96 -12.54
C GLN A 728 21.71 -10.07 -11.39
N ASN A 729 21.94 -9.37 -10.27
CA ASN A 729 21.02 -9.34 -9.14
C ASN A 729 19.64 -8.76 -9.54
N ILE A 730 19.65 -7.64 -10.27
CA ILE A 730 18.43 -7.01 -10.83
C ILE A 730 17.66 -8.01 -11.71
N ASN A 731 18.33 -8.66 -12.66
CA ASN A 731 17.69 -9.63 -13.54
C ASN A 731 17.07 -10.80 -12.76
N LYS A 732 17.83 -11.39 -11.82
CA LYS A 732 17.34 -12.51 -11.00
C LYS A 732 16.11 -12.12 -10.18
N HIS A 733 16.15 -10.95 -9.54
CA HIS A 733 15.03 -10.44 -8.74
C HIS A 733 13.78 -10.24 -9.59
N LEU A 734 13.89 -9.57 -10.75
CA LEU A 734 12.75 -9.29 -11.61
C LEU A 734 12.17 -10.55 -12.27
N ILE A 735 13.01 -11.52 -12.66
CA ILE A 735 12.54 -12.83 -13.13
C ILE A 735 11.80 -13.57 -12.02
N HIS A 736 12.31 -13.55 -10.79
CA HIS A 736 11.64 -14.17 -9.66
C HIS A 736 10.27 -13.53 -9.39
N LEU A 737 10.18 -12.19 -9.39
CA LEU A 737 8.92 -11.47 -9.27
C LEU A 737 7.95 -11.77 -10.41
N PHE A 738 8.45 -11.86 -11.64
CA PHE A 738 7.65 -12.25 -12.80
C PHE A 738 7.04 -13.65 -12.61
N ASN A 739 7.84 -14.62 -12.17
CA ASN A 739 7.39 -15.99 -11.91
C ASN A 739 6.35 -16.05 -10.78
N LEU A 740 6.52 -15.26 -9.71
CA LEU A 740 5.53 -15.16 -8.64
C LEU A 740 4.20 -14.57 -9.15
N LYS A 741 4.27 -13.51 -9.97
CA LYS A 741 3.10 -12.84 -10.53
C LYS A 741 2.38 -13.68 -11.59
N THR A 742 3.10 -14.53 -12.33
CA THR A 742 2.51 -15.40 -13.36
C THR A 742 1.90 -16.68 -12.81
N ARG A 743 2.49 -17.28 -11.77
CA ARG A 743 1.89 -18.41 -11.04
C ARG A 743 0.47 -18.13 -10.55
N PHE A 744 0.14 -16.86 -10.32
CA PHE A 744 -1.20 -16.42 -9.99
C PHE A 744 -2.21 -16.74 -11.11
N PHE A 745 -1.82 -16.56 -12.37
CA PHE A 745 -2.70 -16.84 -13.51
C PHE A 745 -2.85 -18.34 -13.80
N ASP A 746 -1.81 -19.13 -13.55
CA ASP A 746 -1.85 -20.59 -13.80
C ASP A 746 -2.64 -21.38 -12.74
N LYS A 747 -2.73 -20.85 -11.51
CA LYS A 747 -3.26 -21.59 -10.34
C LYS A 747 -4.46 -20.95 -9.66
N ALA A 748 -4.84 -19.72 -9.99
CA ALA A 748 -6.09 -19.17 -9.49
C ALA A 748 -7.25 -20.01 -10.05
N PRO A 749 -8.13 -20.59 -9.22
CA PRO A 749 -9.37 -21.13 -9.74
C PRO A 749 -10.07 -19.97 -10.42
N THR A 750 -10.22 -20.05 -11.75
CA THR A 750 -11.19 -19.25 -12.48
C THR A 750 -12.52 -19.52 -11.82
N VAL A 751 -12.91 -18.67 -10.86
CA VAL A 751 -14.27 -18.63 -10.37
C VAL A 751 -15.06 -18.27 -11.61
N LYS A 752 -15.71 -19.27 -12.19
CA LYS A 752 -16.77 -19.03 -13.17
C LYS A 752 -17.79 -18.17 -12.44
N ASN A 753 -17.76 -16.86 -12.71
CA ASN A 753 -18.88 -15.99 -12.40
C ASN A 753 -20.10 -16.43 -13.21
#